data_AF-A0A956G499-F1
#
_entry.id   AF-A0A956G499-F1
#
_cell.length_a   1.000
_cell.length_b   1.000
_cell.length_c   1.000
_cell.angle_alpha   90.00
_cell.angle_beta   90.00
_cell.angle_gamma   90.00
#
_symmetry.space_group_name_H-M   'P 1'
#
loop_
_entity.id
_entity.type
_entity.pdbx_description
1 polymer ?
#
loop_
_entity_poly.entity_id
_entity_poly.type
_entity_poly.pdbx_seq_one_letter_code
_entity_poly.pdbx_strand_id
1 'polypeptide(L)'
;MSQRARHALAGVCLIALAAAVAACGGTATVGNTDDGGLKCEASKVSGLWLVDFGPLRQEISGSGEVTLSVVVVTGSAKEGEGAPAEGKSVNFKIINAQPGVSLSTSDAVTGADGIASVKFTVAAGTPQANYQVQASIDGTCPKTFTIDVRPALRQLRAITPTPFDTFTGSRVPVAVEASTNGNAKLAGEEITFKLTLGKTGETKLSTIDGQVGGDTLKVTTGADGRATAMVFTGDAPIPQLEITATLTGTADAIVQLRIAQGTGSGCKDVTECPLGYNCKSGVCEPPITTPPSGCQTDNDCQPPLICQKTSGQCLEGTGKPCDPIEGTGCAAEEICVGGQCAKIPGACQDHTDCPSTFKCTGGKCVPQGQPPTGGCVVPNDCPNNQTCINGNCKPKSACNVQHAADRLKGTWQYDSKLKLREALGGFVKGLLGAAGVLRDIIEGRFSIKGIPSFISSIVSKYVKQLINQYIPPWGQQLIVALGDINDIIDDMRILSTVQKTPTGADSYICAERWQLIEFDFKGQKISAPPSAIPQIGEVKLGNYPATEVCGELFIAKHKVQNKVGGIIKWAIETALSIATCNIGSGPCFNSVEQALTQVIQCQQLGIQLDQLVQSLWSGAPSVASIVAQACESQKTNLIKTLNSELNNLTTKLSLLELSGTVVIPAPGADNKLDNGKWDGTLGSGILKGNFSGTFNAVRQ
;
A
#
# COMPACT_ATOMS: atom_id res chain seq x y z
N MET A 1 -18.80 -24.78 57.17
CA MET A 1 -18.48 -23.96 58.36
C MET A 1 -17.30 -24.60 59.10
N SER A 2 -16.56 -23.81 59.88
CA SER A 2 -15.39 -24.21 60.71
C SER A 2 -14.01 -24.40 60.03
N GLN A 3 -13.02 -23.73 60.61
CA GLN A 3 -11.57 -23.99 60.76
C GLN A 3 -10.78 -24.90 59.79
N ARG A 4 -9.74 -24.33 59.16
CA ARG A 4 -8.27 -24.56 59.39
C ARG A 4 -7.48 -23.75 58.32
N ALA A 5 -6.63 -22.78 58.67
CA ALA A 5 -5.22 -22.91 59.08
C ALA A 5 -4.29 -23.44 57.96
N ARG A 6 -3.07 -22.95 57.68
CA ARG A 6 -2.25 -21.74 57.96
C ARG A 6 -0.82 -22.08 57.42
N HIS A 7 0.09 -21.11 57.40
CA HIS A 7 1.56 -21.22 57.13
C HIS A 7 2.04 -21.16 55.67
N ALA A 8 3.31 -20.79 55.37
CA ALA A 8 4.10 -19.58 55.70
C ALA A 8 5.60 -19.75 55.32
N LEU A 9 6.27 -18.62 55.01
CA LEU A 9 7.72 -18.36 55.07
C LEU A 9 8.70 -19.02 54.05
N ALA A 10 9.31 -18.13 53.26
CA ALA A 10 10.68 -18.05 52.71
C ALA A 10 11.69 -19.23 52.80
N GLY A 11 12.45 -19.45 51.71
CA GLY A 11 13.65 -20.31 51.66
C GLY A 11 14.53 -20.10 50.40
N VAL A 12 15.83 -19.91 50.62
CA VAL A 12 16.92 -19.42 49.72
C VAL A 12 17.52 -20.52 48.78
N CYS A 13 18.41 -20.09 47.85
CA CYS A 13 19.27 -20.84 46.88
C CYS A 13 18.62 -21.23 45.52
N LEU A 14 19.16 -20.94 44.31
CA LEU A 14 20.48 -20.57 43.74
C LEU A 14 21.32 -21.78 43.23
N ILE A 15 21.99 -21.58 42.07
CA ILE A 15 22.88 -22.47 41.26
C ILE A 15 22.16 -23.15 40.06
N ALA A 16 22.70 -23.26 38.82
CA ALA A 16 23.66 -22.44 38.04
C ALA A 16 23.82 -23.00 36.59
N LEU A 17 24.08 -22.12 35.59
CA LEU A 17 24.69 -22.40 34.26
C LEU A 17 23.99 -23.49 33.37
N ALA A 18 24.26 -23.69 32.08
CA ALA A 18 24.73 -22.89 30.94
C ALA A 18 24.31 -23.68 29.65
N ALA A 19 24.37 -23.20 28.41
CA ALA A 19 24.91 -21.98 27.79
C ALA A 19 23.84 -21.44 26.77
N ALA A 20 24.08 -20.64 25.72
CA ALA A 20 25.29 -20.07 25.09
C ALA A 20 24.97 -18.71 24.43
N VAL A 21 25.97 -18.04 23.85
CA VAL A 21 25.86 -16.67 23.30
C VAL A 21 26.74 -16.53 22.05
N ALA A 22 26.25 -15.81 21.02
CA ALA A 22 27.08 -15.25 19.95
C ALA A 22 26.49 -13.93 19.42
N ALA A 23 27.37 -12.92 19.28
CA ALA A 23 27.21 -11.70 18.46
C ALA A 23 25.88 -10.91 18.50
N CYS A 24 25.73 -10.03 19.50
CA CYS A 24 25.43 -8.58 19.32
C CYS A 24 25.25 -7.84 20.67
N GLY A 25 26.19 -8.03 21.60
CA GLY A 25 26.15 -7.44 22.95
C GLY A 25 26.67 -5.99 22.99
N GLY A 26 25.90 -5.03 22.48
CA GLY A 26 26.17 -3.60 22.68
C GLY A 26 25.75 -3.14 24.08
N THR A 27 26.58 -3.34 25.10
CA THR A 27 26.27 -2.93 26.48
C THR A 27 26.24 -1.41 26.60
N ALA A 28 25.04 -0.85 26.78
CA ALA A 28 24.84 0.56 27.11
C ALA A 28 25.34 0.83 28.55
N THR A 29 26.61 1.20 28.69
CA THR A 29 27.13 1.80 29.92
C THR A 29 26.42 3.12 30.16
N VAL A 30 25.64 3.22 31.23
CA VAL A 30 25.00 4.46 31.69
C VAL A 30 26.09 5.40 32.22
N GLY A 31 26.68 6.17 31.32
CA GLY A 31 27.73 7.15 31.62
C GLY A 31 27.11 8.50 31.99
N ASN A 32 27.32 8.91 33.25
CA ASN A 32 26.92 10.17 33.88
C ASN A 32 25.42 10.52 33.88
N THR A 33 24.95 10.85 35.08
CA THR A 33 23.89 11.86 35.25
C THR A 33 24.46 13.22 34.91
N ASP A 34 24.04 13.82 33.79
CA ASP A 34 24.34 15.23 33.51
C ASP A 34 23.52 16.12 34.45
N ASP A 35 24.20 16.92 35.30
CA ASP A 35 23.58 17.64 36.42
C ASP A 35 22.81 18.92 36.00
N GLY A 36 22.12 18.92 34.86
CA GLY A 36 21.40 20.09 34.33
C GLY A 36 22.29 21.33 34.18
N GLY A 37 23.51 21.14 33.67
CA GLY A 37 24.50 22.20 33.48
C GLY A 37 25.18 22.74 34.75
N LEU A 38 24.57 22.58 35.94
CA LEU A 38 24.87 23.32 37.20
C LEU A 38 26.32 23.30 37.73
N LYS A 39 27.23 22.51 37.14
CA LYS A 39 28.68 22.52 37.44
C LYS A 39 29.50 23.44 36.51
N CYS A 40 28.88 24.08 35.52
CA CYS A 40 29.57 25.02 34.63
C CYS A 40 29.84 26.37 35.32
N GLU A 41 31.06 26.59 35.81
CA GLU A 41 31.43 27.85 36.47
C GLU A 41 31.39 29.07 35.53
N ALA A 42 31.69 28.89 34.23
CA ALA A 42 31.55 29.97 33.25
C ALA A 42 30.11 30.51 33.20
N SER A 43 29.12 29.61 33.17
CA SER A 43 27.69 29.95 33.18
C SER A 43 27.22 30.63 34.47
N LYS A 44 27.77 30.24 35.63
CA LYS A 44 27.48 30.91 36.91
C LYS A 44 28.00 32.35 36.96
N VAL A 45 29.12 32.63 36.27
CA VAL A 45 29.72 33.97 36.20
C VAL A 45 29.01 34.85 35.15
N SER A 46 28.62 34.29 34.01
CA SER A 46 27.95 35.04 32.93
C SER A 46 26.45 35.24 33.13
N GLY A 47 25.80 34.37 33.90
CA GLY A 47 24.34 34.28 33.95
C GLY A 47 23.71 33.73 32.66
N LEU A 48 24.50 33.05 31.81
CA LEU A 48 24.05 32.39 30.58
C LEU A 48 24.33 30.90 30.64
N TRP A 49 23.39 30.07 30.18
CA TRP A 49 23.55 28.62 30.08
C TRP A 49 23.29 28.17 28.64
N LEU A 50 24.04 27.15 28.20
CA LEU A 50 23.94 26.57 26.86
C LEU A 50 23.42 25.13 26.95
N VAL A 51 22.15 24.96 26.62
CA VAL A 51 21.43 23.69 26.73
C VAL A 51 21.38 23.01 25.37
N ASP A 52 21.65 21.71 25.31
CA ASP A 52 21.47 20.92 24.08
C ASP A 52 19.98 20.75 23.74
N PHE A 53 19.66 20.87 22.45
CA PHE A 53 18.29 20.78 21.94
C PHE A 53 18.22 19.69 20.86
N GLY A 54 17.72 18.52 21.25
CA GLY A 54 17.70 17.32 20.42
C GLY A 54 18.89 16.39 20.67
N PRO A 55 19.00 15.28 19.93
CA PRO A 55 19.94 14.21 20.24
C PRO A 55 21.41 14.62 19.99
N LEU A 56 22.22 14.56 21.06
CA LEU A 56 23.68 14.71 21.03
C LEU A 56 24.42 13.63 20.23
N ARG A 57 23.76 12.53 19.85
CA ARG A 57 24.29 11.53 18.91
C ARG A 57 23.29 11.19 17.82
N GLN A 58 23.70 11.30 16.57
CA GLN A 58 22.89 11.05 15.38
C GLN A 58 23.65 10.14 14.40
N GLU A 59 22.96 9.51 13.46
CA GLU A 59 23.55 8.60 12.46
C GLU A 59 23.08 8.97 11.05
N ILE A 60 24.00 8.98 10.08
CA ILE A 60 23.73 9.24 8.66
C ILE A 60 24.31 8.10 7.82
N SER A 61 23.52 7.55 6.89
CA SER A 61 23.99 6.54 5.94
C SER A 61 24.29 7.17 4.58
N GLY A 62 25.57 7.25 4.23
CA GLY A 62 26.05 7.85 2.98
C GLY A 62 26.14 9.38 3.06
N SER A 63 25.13 10.06 2.53
CA SER A 63 25.09 11.52 2.38
C SER A 63 23.71 12.06 2.77
N GLY A 64 23.67 13.17 3.49
CA GLY A 64 22.43 13.72 4.06
C GLY A 64 22.63 15.03 4.81
N GLU A 65 21.62 15.41 5.58
CA GLU A 65 21.65 16.57 6.48
C GLU A 65 21.08 16.20 7.85
N VAL A 66 21.54 16.85 8.90
CA VAL A 66 20.88 16.86 10.22
C VAL A 66 20.84 18.27 10.78
N THR A 67 19.75 18.63 11.47
CA THR A 67 19.69 19.89 12.22
C THR A 67 20.33 19.69 13.60
N LEU A 68 21.22 20.61 13.96
CA LEU A 68 21.84 20.71 15.28
C LEU A 68 21.35 22.01 15.93
N SER A 69 20.91 21.94 17.17
CA SER A 69 20.27 23.06 17.86
C SER A 69 20.70 23.14 19.33
N VAL A 70 20.74 24.35 19.88
CA VAL A 70 20.96 24.60 21.31
C VAL A 70 20.10 25.77 21.77
N VAL A 71 19.70 25.76 23.04
CA VAL A 71 19.02 26.88 23.69
C VAL A 71 20.05 27.68 24.49
N VAL A 72 20.02 29.01 24.36
CA VAL A 72 20.67 29.92 25.30
C VAL A 72 19.62 30.46 26.24
N VAL A 73 19.83 30.27 27.55
CA VAL A 73 18.94 30.78 28.59
C VAL A 73 19.70 31.66 29.57
N THR A 74 19.04 32.72 30.05
CA THR A 74 19.50 33.55 31.16
C THR A 74 19.20 32.86 32.49
N GLY A 75 20.06 33.00 33.49
CA GLY A 75 19.92 32.31 34.77
C GLY A 75 20.78 32.90 35.88
N SER A 76 20.70 32.32 37.09
CA SER A 76 21.41 32.83 38.26
C SER A 76 22.20 31.74 38.98
N ALA A 77 23.28 32.10 39.65
CA ALA A 77 24.11 31.17 40.43
C ALA A 77 23.40 30.58 41.68
N LYS A 78 22.13 30.95 41.93
CA LYS A 78 21.28 30.38 43.01
C LYS A 78 20.05 29.64 42.50
N GLU A 79 19.53 30.01 41.34
CA GLU A 79 18.27 29.46 40.79
C GLU A 79 18.49 28.52 39.60
N GLY A 80 19.66 28.59 38.94
CA GLY A 80 20.02 27.72 37.82
C GLY A 80 19.72 28.33 36.45
N GLU A 81 19.31 27.47 35.52
CA GLU A 81 18.84 27.81 34.17
C GLU A 81 17.47 28.53 34.22
N GLY A 82 17.18 29.43 33.27
CA GLY A 82 16.00 30.30 33.33
C GLY A 82 15.47 30.79 31.98
N ALA A 83 15.17 32.09 31.86
CA ALA A 83 14.38 32.63 30.75
C ALA A 83 15.16 32.67 29.42
N PRO A 84 14.53 32.35 28.27
CA PRO A 84 15.19 32.29 26.97
C PRO A 84 15.89 33.60 26.59
N ALA A 85 17.10 33.49 26.07
CA ALA A 85 17.96 34.63 25.75
C ALA A 85 17.91 34.92 24.24
N GLU A 86 17.05 35.83 23.82
CA GLU A 86 16.95 36.31 22.43
C GLU A 86 18.19 37.11 21.99
N GLY A 87 18.50 37.07 20.68
CA GLY A 87 19.53 37.92 20.06
C GLY A 87 20.97 37.54 20.41
N LYS A 88 21.20 36.32 20.92
CA LYS A 88 22.52 35.78 21.27
C LYS A 88 23.11 35.03 20.09
N SER A 89 24.37 35.30 19.74
CA SER A 89 25.07 34.57 18.69
C SER A 89 25.74 33.32 19.27
N VAL A 90 25.38 32.15 18.75
CA VAL A 90 26.02 30.86 19.07
C VAL A 90 26.89 30.44 17.89
N ASN A 91 28.17 30.19 18.16
CA ASN A 91 29.11 29.65 17.20
C ASN A 91 29.03 28.12 17.16
N PHE A 92 28.79 27.57 15.98
CA PHE A 92 28.81 26.15 15.66
C PHE A 92 30.04 25.83 14.80
N LYS A 93 30.82 24.84 15.24
CA LYS A 93 32.11 24.50 14.62
C LYS A 93 32.26 22.99 14.47
N ILE A 94 32.53 22.51 13.25
CA ILE A 94 32.94 21.12 13.01
C ILE A 94 34.34 20.93 13.61
N ILE A 95 34.46 20.03 14.60
CA ILE A 95 35.74 19.60 15.14
C ILE A 95 36.43 18.72 14.10
N ASN A 96 37.70 19.01 13.81
CA ASN A 96 38.52 18.27 12.84
C ASN A 96 37.84 18.12 11.47
N ALA A 97 37.25 19.21 10.96
CA ALA A 97 36.54 19.26 9.68
C ALA A 97 37.33 18.59 8.54
N GLN A 98 36.67 17.67 7.83
CA GLN A 98 37.24 16.95 6.68
C GLN A 98 36.48 17.32 5.39
N PRO A 99 37.05 17.06 4.20
CA PRO A 99 36.32 17.20 2.94
C PRO A 99 35.02 16.42 2.95
N GLY A 100 33.94 17.04 2.47
CA GLY A 100 32.61 16.44 2.38
C GLY A 100 31.63 16.84 3.48
N VAL A 101 32.06 17.47 4.58
CA VAL A 101 31.14 17.96 5.63
C VAL A 101 31.12 19.50 5.73
N SER A 102 29.93 20.07 5.96
CA SER A 102 29.71 21.52 6.05
C SER A 102 28.60 21.89 7.02
N LEU A 103 28.57 23.16 7.46
CA LEU A 103 27.45 23.76 8.19
C LEU A 103 26.74 24.80 7.31
N SER A 104 25.43 25.00 7.49
CA SER A 104 24.66 26.05 6.80
C SER A 104 25.06 27.47 7.20
N THR A 105 25.61 27.63 8.41
CA THR A 105 26.27 28.84 8.92
C THR A 105 27.23 28.42 10.04
N SER A 106 28.31 29.18 10.25
CA SER A 106 29.15 29.04 11.45
C SER A 106 28.50 29.65 12.69
N ASP A 107 27.59 30.60 12.51
CA ASP A 107 27.04 31.41 13.59
C ASP A 107 25.52 31.54 13.41
N ALA A 108 24.77 31.19 14.45
CA ALA A 108 23.32 31.25 14.47
C ALA A 108 22.86 32.14 15.64
N VAL A 109 21.97 33.09 15.34
CA VAL A 109 21.40 34.00 16.35
C VAL A 109 20.15 33.37 16.94
N THR A 110 20.00 33.43 18.26
CA THR A 110 18.82 32.92 18.96
C THR A 110 17.57 33.75 18.69
N GLY A 111 16.44 33.08 18.46
CA GLY A 111 15.12 33.72 18.37
C GLY A 111 14.56 34.14 19.73
N ALA A 112 13.31 34.63 19.73
CA ALA A 112 12.53 34.94 20.95
C ALA A 112 12.27 33.72 21.87
N ASP A 113 12.54 32.51 21.37
CA ASP A 113 12.54 31.23 22.07
C ASP A 113 13.91 30.89 22.70
N GLY A 114 14.95 31.69 22.46
CA GLY A 114 16.31 31.46 22.92
C GLY A 114 17.07 30.41 22.10
N ILE A 115 16.54 29.92 20.97
CA ILE A 115 17.10 28.76 20.28
C ILE A 115 17.92 29.18 19.05
N ALA A 116 19.14 28.65 18.96
CA ALA A 116 20.01 28.76 17.79
C ALA A 116 20.14 27.39 17.11
N SER A 117 20.09 27.36 15.78
CA SER A 117 20.08 26.13 14.98
C SER A 117 20.92 26.25 13.71
N VAL A 118 21.59 25.16 13.34
CA VAL A 118 22.33 25.01 12.06
C VAL A 118 22.01 23.67 11.42
N LYS A 119 22.15 23.56 10.11
CA LYS A 119 22.22 22.26 9.42
C LYS A 119 23.67 21.81 9.32
N PHE A 120 23.95 20.56 9.63
CA PHE A 120 25.18 19.85 9.28
C PHE A 120 24.90 18.96 8.07
N THR A 121 25.65 19.15 7.00
CA THR A 121 25.48 18.47 5.71
C THR A 121 26.66 17.56 5.42
N VAL A 122 26.38 16.36 4.91
CA VAL A 122 27.34 15.30 4.53
C VAL A 122 27.17 15.02 3.03
N ALA A 123 28.20 15.29 2.24
CA ALA A 123 28.21 15.08 0.79
C ALA A 123 28.39 13.60 0.41
N ALA A 124 28.03 13.24 -0.82
CA ALA A 124 28.29 11.92 -1.38
C ALA A 124 29.80 11.61 -1.42
N GLY A 125 30.19 10.41 -0.98
CA GLY A 125 31.59 10.00 -0.92
C GLY A 125 32.37 10.49 0.32
N THR A 126 31.73 11.15 1.28
CA THR A 126 32.36 11.54 2.56
C THR A 126 32.91 10.31 3.31
N PRO A 127 34.10 10.38 3.94
CA PRO A 127 34.65 9.28 4.72
C PRO A 127 33.74 8.76 5.84
N GLN A 128 33.86 7.47 6.14
CA GLN A 128 33.18 6.85 7.29
C GLN A 128 33.89 7.26 8.59
N ALA A 129 33.24 8.09 9.40
CA ALA A 129 33.78 8.56 10.67
C ALA A 129 32.66 9.03 11.61
N ASN A 130 33.01 9.18 12.89
CA ASN A 130 32.16 9.88 13.86
C ASN A 130 32.58 11.36 13.82
N TYR A 131 31.84 12.18 13.10
CA TYR A 131 32.05 13.62 13.05
C TYR A 131 31.58 14.27 14.35
N GLN A 132 32.21 15.36 14.75
CA GLN A 132 31.78 16.13 15.92
C GLN A 132 31.54 17.59 15.56
N VAL A 133 30.47 18.16 16.09
CA VAL A 133 30.16 19.58 15.96
C VAL A 133 29.99 20.16 17.36
N GLN A 134 30.74 21.21 17.65
CA GLN A 134 30.68 21.93 18.90
C GLN A 134 29.83 23.19 18.73
N ALA A 135 28.82 23.36 19.61
CA ALA A 135 28.11 24.61 19.80
C ALA A 135 28.71 25.34 21.01
N SER A 136 28.89 26.65 20.91
CA SER A 136 29.58 27.47 21.92
C SER A 136 29.09 28.92 21.89
N ILE A 137 29.10 29.57 23.05
CA ILE A 137 28.87 31.00 23.21
C ILE A 137 29.65 31.49 24.43
N ASP A 138 30.19 32.70 24.38
CA ASP A 138 31.01 33.29 25.44
C ASP A 138 30.32 33.25 26.80
N GLY A 139 31.08 32.84 27.82
CA GLY A 139 30.56 32.68 29.19
C GLY A 139 29.74 31.40 29.42
N THR A 140 29.77 30.42 28.53
CA THR A 140 29.09 29.12 28.73
C THR A 140 30.05 27.93 28.53
N CYS A 141 29.62 26.74 28.95
CA CYS A 141 30.32 25.50 28.60
C CYS A 141 29.81 24.99 27.24
N PRO A 142 30.71 24.59 26.32
CA PRO A 142 30.30 24.16 24.98
C PRO A 142 29.60 22.79 24.99
N LYS A 143 28.61 22.61 24.13
CA LYS A 143 27.91 21.34 23.88
C LYS A 143 28.47 20.69 22.61
N THR A 144 28.63 19.37 22.59
CA THR A 144 29.26 18.65 21.46
C THR A 144 28.37 17.54 20.93
N PHE A 145 27.89 17.70 19.70
CA PHE A 145 27.13 16.70 18.95
C PHE A 145 28.09 15.71 18.27
N THR A 146 27.70 14.45 18.19
CA THR A 146 28.39 13.39 17.45
C THR A 146 27.49 12.88 16.31
N ILE A 147 28.02 12.80 15.09
CA ILE A 147 27.31 12.35 13.90
C ILE A 147 28.08 11.16 13.31
N ASP A 148 27.55 9.95 13.51
CA ASP A 148 28.13 8.71 12.99
C ASP A 148 27.79 8.57 11.50
N VAL A 149 28.78 8.72 10.61
CA VAL A 149 28.59 8.56 9.15
C VAL A 149 28.98 7.14 8.74
N ARG A 150 28.00 6.37 8.25
CA ARG A 150 28.13 4.97 7.82
C ARG A 150 27.99 4.82 6.30
N PRO A 151 28.51 3.74 5.68
CA PRO A 151 28.40 3.55 4.25
C PRO A 151 26.97 3.17 3.83
N ALA A 152 26.43 3.88 2.84
CA ALA A 152 25.25 3.45 2.11
C ALA A 152 25.64 2.33 1.11
N LEU A 153 25.62 1.09 1.57
CA LEU A 153 25.87 -0.09 0.73
C LEU A 153 24.64 -0.37 -0.13
N ARG A 154 24.80 -0.32 -1.46
CA ARG A 154 23.76 -0.69 -2.43
C ARG A 154 23.43 -2.19 -2.32
N GLN A 155 22.16 -2.54 -2.44
CA GLN A 155 21.63 -3.89 -2.36
C GLN A 155 20.59 -4.08 -3.47
N LEU A 156 20.56 -5.28 -4.05
CA LEU A 156 19.52 -5.72 -4.98
C LEU A 156 18.95 -7.04 -4.46
N ARG A 157 17.61 -7.15 -4.40
CA ARG A 157 16.94 -8.32 -3.81
C ARG A 157 15.77 -8.76 -4.67
N ALA A 158 15.67 -10.06 -4.91
CA ALA A 158 14.46 -10.67 -5.47
C ALA A 158 13.25 -10.40 -4.55
N ILE A 159 12.14 -9.94 -5.12
CA ILE A 159 10.86 -9.80 -4.39
C ILE A 159 9.74 -10.68 -4.97
N THR A 160 9.86 -11.13 -6.22
CA THR A 160 9.16 -12.34 -6.67
C THR A 160 9.68 -13.54 -5.85
N PRO A 161 8.81 -14.38 -5.26
CA PRO A 161 9.23 -15.61 -4.57
C PRO A 161 10.09 -16.51 -5.45
N THR A 162 11.03 -17.26 -4.88
CA THR A 162 11.91 -18.17 -5.63
C THR A 162 12.05 -19.51 -4.90
N PRO A 163 11.81 -20.66 -5.56
CA PRO A 163 11.26 -20.80 -6.91
C PRO A 163 9.81 -20.29 -7.02
N PHE A 164 9.46 -19.73 -8.18
CA PHE A 164 8.09 -19.35 -8.55
C PHE A 164 7.47 -20.40 -9.46
N ASP A 165 6.33 -20.97 -9.07
CA ASP A 165 5.65 -22.02 -9.84
C ASP A 165 4.66 -21.43 -10.84
N THR A 166 4.71 -21.91 -12.08
CA THR A 166 3.89 -21.41 -13.18
C THR A 166 3.75 -22.44 -14.30
N PHE A 167 3.12 -22.08 -15.40
CA PHE A 167 2.75 -23.00 -16.49
C PHE A 167 3.19 -22.51 -17.87
N THR A 168 3.11 -23.40 -18.84
CA THR A 168 3.27 -23.08 -20.27
C THR A 168 2.25 -22.02 -20.74
N GLY A 169 2.58 -21.27 -21.80
CA GLY A 169 1.74 -20.20 -22.35
C GLY A 169 1.51 -18.99 -21.42
N SER A 170 2.21 -18.92 -20.29
CA SER A 170 1.99 -17.89 -19.26
C SER A 170 2.89 -16.68 -19.44
N ARG A 171 2.37 -15.50 -19.09
CA ARG A 171 3.15 -14.26 -18.93
C ARG A 171 3.31 -13.97 -17.44
N VAL A 172 4.55 -13.87 -16.95
CA VAL A 172 4.87 -13.96 -15.51
C VAL A 172 5.69 -12.76 -15.04
N PRO A 173 5.29 -12.07 -13.96
CA PRO A 173 6.02 -10.93 -13.41
C PRO A 173 7.23 -11.36 -12.57
N VAL A 174 8.41 -10.87 -12.94
CA VAL A 174 9.67 -11.07 -12.22
C VAL A 174 10.17 -9.72 -11.74
N ALA A 175 10.10 -9.50 -10.43
CA ALA A 175 10.35 -8.22 -9.79
C ALA A 175 11.50 -8.28 -8.79
N VAL A 176 12.29 -7.21 -8.75
CA VAL A 176 13.38 -6.98 -7.80
C VAL A 176 13.26 -5.61 -7.16
N GLU A 177 13.84 -5.47 -5.97
CA GLU A 177 13.92 -4.21 -5.21
C GLU A 177 15.39 -3.81 -5.03
N ALA A 178 15.72 -2.58 -5.43
CA ALA A 178 17.00 -1.94 -5.22
C ALA A 178 16.92 -0.95 -4.05
N SER A 179 17.78 -1.13 -3.05
CA SER A 179 17.81 -0.30 -1.85
C SER A 179 19.24 -0.12 -1.33
N THR A 180 19.40 0.67 -0.28
CA THR A 180 20.60 0.65 0.57
C THR A 180 20.42 -0.30 1.75
N ASN A 181 21.51 -0.60 2.46
CA ASN A 181 21.50 -1.16 3.82
C ASN A 181 20.71 -0.31 4.84
N GLY A 182 20.53 1.00 4.60
CA GLY A 182 19.63 1.87 5.35
C GLY A 182 18.16 1.79 4.93
N ASN A 183 17.80 0.85 4.06
CA ASN A 183 16.50 0.68 3.39
C ASN A 183 16.06 1.84 2.46
N ALA A 184 16.87 2.90 2.31
CA ALA A 184 16.61 3.96 1.33
C ALA A 184 16.48 3.36 -0.08
N LYS A 185 15.42 3.73 -0.82
CA LYS A 185 15.08 3.11 -2.11
C LYS A 185 15.90 3.75 -3.24
N LEU A 186 16.35 2.94 -4.18
CA LEU A 186 17.19 3.42 -5.30
C LEU A 186 16.33 3.57 -6.55
N ALA A 187 15.71 4.75 -6.70
CA ALA A 187 14.84 5.10 -7.83
C ALA A 187 15.63 5.62 -9.04
N GLY A 188 15.14 5.36 -10.25
CA GLY A 188 15.80 5.81 -11.49
C GLY A 188 17.02 4.99 -11.93
N GLU A 189 17.35 3.90 -11.22
CA GLU A 189 18.47 3.01 -11.53
C GLU A 189 18.10 2.04 -12.65
N GLU A 190 19.06 1.71 -13.52
CA GLU A 190 18.85 0.72 -14.58
C GLU A 190 19.14 -0.70 -14.08
N ILE A 191 18.10 -1.54 -13.99
CA ILE A 191 18.25 -2.98 -13.75
C ILE A 191 18.33 -3.70 -15.09
N THR A 192 19.36 -4.52 -15.29
CA THR A 192 19.41 -5.44 -16.43
C THR A 192 19.01 -6.84 -15.99
N PHE A 193 17.82 -7.27 -16.44
CA PHE A 193 17.32 -8.65 -16.34
C PHE A 193 17.83 -9.49 -17.51
N LYS A 194 18.18 -10.75 -17.26
CA LYS A 194 18.67 -11.68 -18.29
C LYS A 194 18.18 -13.11 -18.04
N LEU A 195 17.73 -13.79 -19.09
CA LEU A 195 17.50 -15.24 -19.06
C LEU A 195 18.86 -15.96 -19.03
N THR A 196 19.16 -16.66 -17.94
CA THR A 196 20.50 -17.22 -17.67
C THR A 196 20.56 -18.74 -17.69
N LEU A 197 19.49 -19.44 -17.36
CA LEU A 197 19.40 -20.91 -17.40
C LEU A 197 17.99 -21.34 -17.86
N GLY A 198 17.89 -22.48 -18.53
CA GLY A 198 16.62 -23.18 -18.80
C GLY A 198 15.75 -22.68 -19.95
N LYS A 199 16.01 -21.49 -20.51
CA LYS A 199 15.17 -20.89 -21.57
C LYS A 199 14.99 -21.78 -22.82
N THR A 200 13.83 -21.66 -23.47
CA THR A 200 13.60 -22.14 -24.84
C THR A 200 13.77 -21.00 -25.86
N GLY A 201 13.55 -21.26 -27.15
CA GLY A 201 13.48 -20.19 -28.17
C GLY A 201 12.20 -19.32 -28.09
N GLU A 202 11.21 -19.75 -27.32
CA GLU A 202 9.97 -19.02 -27.07
C GLU A 202 10.06 -18.16 -25.81
N THR A 203 10.83 -18.58 -24.80
CA THR A 203 10.97 -17.85 -23.54
C THR A 203 11.58 -16.46 -23.77
N LYS A 204 10.85 -15.40 -23.41
CA LYS A 204 11.24 -14.01 -23.73
C LYS A 204 10.91 -13.06 -22.58
N LEU A 205 11.81 -12.10 -22.33
CA LEU A 205 11.58 -10.94 -21.47
C LEU A 205 10.87 -9.84 -22.25
N SER A 206 9.98 -9.11 -21.57
CA SER A 206 9.28 -7.93 -22.06
C SER A 206 9.04 -6.92 -20.94
N THR A 207 8.89 -5.64 -21.26
CA THR A 207 8.41 -4.62 -20.33
C THR A 207 6.96 -4.91 -19.92
N ILE A 208 6.48 -4.32 -18.82
CA ILE A 208 5.07 -4.40 -18.38
C ILE A 208 4.10 -4.21 -19.56
N ASP A 209 4.27 -3.11 -20.31
CA ASP A 209 3.42 -2.71 -21.43
C ASP A 209 3.72 -3.46 -22.77
N GLY A 210 4.48 -4.55 -22.72
CA GLY A 210 4.58 -5.53 -23.81
C GLY A 210 5.75 -5.36 -24.80
N GLN A 211 6.64 -4.38 -24.59
CA GLN A 211 7.82 -4.25 -25.47
C GLN A 211 8.81 -5.39 -25.20
N VAL A 212 9.12 -6.19 -26.23
CA VAL A 212 9.93 -7.41 -26.10
C VAL A 212 11.43 -7.09 -26.13
N GLY A 213 12.16 -7.49 -25.08
CA GLY A 213 13.63 -7.45 -25.02
C GLY A 213 14.31 -8.76 -25.46
N GLY A 214 13.57 -9.87 -25.50
CA GLY A 214 14.13 -11.18 -25.84
C GLY A 214 14.88 -11.78 -24.65
N ASP A 215 16.16 -12.11 -24.81
CA ASP A 215 16.98 -12.73 -23.76
C ASP A 215 17.38 -11.78 -22.62
N THR A 216 17.33 -10.46 -22.85
CA THR A 216 17.84 -9.45 -21.93
C THR A 216 16.96 -8.20 -22.00
N LEU A 217 16.62 -7.65 -20.84
CA LEU A 217 15.72 -6.51 -20.72
C LEU A 217 16.28 -5.52 -19.69
N LYS A 218 16.40 -4.26 -20.10
CA LYS A 218 16.70 -3.15 -19.20
C LYS A 218 15.39 -2.54 -18.71
N VAL A 219 15.26 -2.35 -17.40
CA VAL A 219 14.09 -1.74 -16.75
C VAL A 219 14.58 -0.77 -15.69
N THR A 220 14.13 0.47 -15.76
CA THR A 220 14.43 1.50 -14.75
C THR A 220 13.61 1.27 -13.48
N THR A 221 14.20 1.46 -12.30
CA THR A 221 13.46 1.35 -11.03
C THR A 221 12.46 2.49 -10.83
N GLY A 222 11.28 2.14 -10.32
CA GLY A 222 10.28 3.08 -9.83
C GLY A 222 10.74 3.82 -8.56
N ALA A 223 9.89 4.72 -8.07
CA ALA A 223 10.19 5.53 -6.88
C ALA A 223 10.35 4.70 -5.60
N ASP A 224 9.71 3.54 -5.56
CA ASP A 224 9.81 2.50 -4.54
C ASP A 224 11.09 1.63 -4.64
N GLY A 225 11.97 1.93 -5.59
CA GLY A 225 13.18 1.18 -5.90
C GLY A 225 12.93 -0.13 -6.64
N ARG A 226 11.71 -0.38 -7.15
CA ARG A 226 11.34 -1.66 -7.77
C ARG A 226 11.45 -1.62 -9.28
N ALA A 227 11.94 -2.71 -9.86
CA ALA A 227 11.88 -2.95 -11.30
C ALA A 227 11.20 -4.30 -11.55
N THR A 228 10.34 -4.37 -12.58
CA THR A 228 9.59 -5.58 -12.94
C THR A 228 9.75 -5.87 -14.43
N ALA A 229 10.25 -7.07 -14.74
CA ALA A 229 10.24 -7.65 -16.08
C ALA A 229 9.08 -8.66 -16.21
N MET A 230 8.55 -8.83 -17.43
CA MET A 230 7.53 -9.84 -17.73
C MET A 230 8.14 -10.96 -18.59
N VAL A 231 8.15 -12.18 -18.06
CA VAL A 231 8.63 -13.40 -18.73
C VAL A 231 7.47 -14.08 -19.45
N PHE A 232 7.55 -14.29 -20.76
CA PHE A 232 6.70 -15.25 -21.47
C PHE A 232 7.32 -16.64 -21.38
N THR A 233 6.56 -17.68 -21.01
CA THR A 233 7.12 -19.01 -20.70
C THR A 233 7.31 -19.92 -21.91
N GLY A 234 6.46 -19.80 -22.95
CA GLY A 234 6.43 -20.72 -24.09
C GLY A 234 5.62 -22.00 -23.83
N ASP A 235 5.52 -22.87 -24.82
CA ASP A 235 4.60 -24.03 -24.81
C ASP A 235 5.22 -25.32 -24.25
N ALA A 236 6.52 -25.30 -23.97
CA ALA A 236 7.27 -26.42 -23.39
C ALA A 236 7.51 -26.25 -21.87
N PRO A 237 7.40 -27.32 -21.06
CA PRO A 237 7.70 -27.26 -19.64
C PRO A 237 9.21 -27.05 -19.40
N ILE A 238 9.55 -26.26 -18.38
CA ILE A 238 10.93 -25.92 -18.00
C ILE A 238 11.09 -26.16 -16.49
N PRO A 239 11.80 -27.21 -16.04
CA PRO A 239 11.86 -27.57 -14.61
C PRO A 239 12.65 -26.56 -13.75
N GLN A 240 13.52 -25.76 -14.37
CA GLN A 240 14.25 -24.66 -13.76
C GLN A 240 14.61 -23.63 -14.85
N LEU A 241 13.90 -22.50 -14.86
CA LEU A 241 14.24 -21.30 -15.62
C LEU A 241 14.85 -20.28 -14.65
N GLU A 242 15.98 -19.66 -14.99
CA GLU A 242 16.57 -18.63 -14.13
C GLU A 242 16.63 -17.28 -14.83
N ILE A 243 16.20 -16.25 -14.12
CA ILE A 243 16.33 -14.85 -14.49
C ILE A 243 17.27 -14.19 -13.50
N THR A 244 18.42 -13.74 -13.99
CA THR A 244 19.37 -12.95 -13.20
C THR A 244 19.10 -11.47 -13.45
N ALA A 245 18.84 -10.73 -12.39
CA ALA A 245 18.74 -9.27 -12.39
C ALA A 245 20.02 -8.67 -11.79
N THR A 246 20.58 -7.69 -12.49
CA THR A 246 21.90 -7.11 -12.19
C THR A 246 21.79 -5.60 -12.01
N LEU A 247 22.56 -5.06 -11.07
CA LEU A 247 22.69 -3.62 -10.81
C LEU A 247 24.14 -3.29 -10.46
N THR A 248 24.68 -2.21 -11.05
CA THR A 248 26.05 -1.77 -10.80
C THR A 248 26.28 -1.49 -9.31
N GLY A 249 27.28 -2.17 -8.73
CA GLY A 249 27.67 -2.01 -7.33
C GLY A 249 26.87 -2.86 -6.33
N THR A 250 26.08 -3.84 -6.78
CA THR A 250 25.43 -4.83 -5.89
C THR A 250 25.92 -6.25 -6.19
N ALA A 251 25.51 -7.22 -5.37
CA ALA A 251 25.41 -8.60 -5.82
C ALA A 251 24.19 -8.76 -6.77
N ASP A 252 24.20 -9.79 -7.61
CA ASP A 252 23.09 -10.11 -8.49
C ASP A 252 21.91 -10.72 -7.72
N ALA A 253 20.68 -10.43 -8.16
CA ALA A 253 19.47 -11.05 -7.65
C ALA A 253 18.98 -12.11 -8.64
N ILE A 254 18.83 -13.37 -8.19
CA ILE A 254 18.36 -14.48 -9.02
C ILE A 254 16.91 -14.79 -8.65
N VAL A 255 16.06 -14.92 -9.67
CA VAL A 255 14.68 -15.45 -9.54
C VAL A 255 14.58 -16.72 -10.36
N GLN A 256 14.27 -17.83 -9.70
CA GLN A 256 14.05 -19.13 -10.33
C GLN A 256 12.55 -19.33 -10.59
N LEU A 257 12.19 -19.80 -11.78
CA LEU A 257 10.84 -20.21 -12.16
C LEU A 257 10.82 -21.73 -12.42
N ARG A 258 9.70 -22.39 -12.10
CA ARG A 258 9.41 -23.77 -12.51
C ARG A 258 8.14 -23.76 -13.36
N ILE A 259 8.25 -24.20 -14.60
CA ILE A 259 7.19 -24.13 -15.62
C ILE A 259 6.71 -25.56 -15.88
N ALA A 260 5.53 -25.90 -15.36
CA ALA A 260 4.88 -27.19 -15.62
C ALA A 260 4.00 -27.14 -16.88
N GLN A 261 3.68 -28.30 -17.46
CA GLN A 261 2.53 -28.37 -18.37
C GLN A 261 1.22 -28.25 -17.60
N GLY A 262 0.17 -27.80 -18.29
CA GLY A 262 -1.15 -27.46 -17.74
C GLY A 262 -2.00 -28.61 -17.19
N THR A 263 -1.41 -29.70 -16.69
CA THR A 263 -2.12 -30.85 -16.10
C THR A 263 -1.26 -31.49 -15.00
N GLY A 264 -1.53 -31.14 -13.73
CA GLY A 264 -0.71 -31.57 -12.59
C GLY A 264 -1.54 -32.04 -11.38
N SER A 265 -1.00 -33.03 -10.66
CA SER A 265 -1.46 -33.44 -9.33
C SER A 265 -0.55 -32.86 -8.24
N GLY A 266 -1.13 -32.49 -7.11
CA GLY A 266 -0.44 -31.95 -5.93
C GLY A 266 -1.09 -30.70 -5.30
N CYS A 267 -2.09 -30.10 -5.96
CA CYS A 267 -2.67 -28.82 -5.55
C CYS A 267 -3.49 -28.88 -4.24
N LYS A 268 -3.62 -27.73 -3.57
CA LYS A 268 -4.51 -27.51 -2.42
C LYS A 268 -5.68 -26.59 -2.73
N ASP A 269 -5.49 -25.61 -3.60
CA ASP A 269 -6.55 -24.76 -4.13
C ASP A 269 -6.21 -24.17 -5.52
N VAL A 270 -7.13 -23.39 -6.08
CA VAL A 270 -7.14 -22.94 -7.48
C VAL A 270 -5.91 -22.12 -7.90
N THR A 271 -5.22 -21.41 -7.01
CA THR A 271 -4.04 -20.61 -7.42
C THR A 271 -2.83 -21.49 -7.76
N GLU A 272 -2.71 -22.65 -7.10
CA GLU A 272 -1.71 -23.70 -7.39
C GLU A 272 -1.98 -24.44 -8.73
N CYS A 273 -3.05 -24.10 -9.46
CA CYS A 273 -3.43 -24.74 -10.73
C CYS A 273 -3.15 -23.89 -11.99
N PRO A 274 -3.15 -24.52 -13.18
CA PRO A 274 -3.10 -23.82 -14.47
C PRO A 274 -4.27 -22.86 -14.68
N LEU A 275 -4.08 -21.81 -15.49
CA LEU A 275 -5.17 -20.91 -15.90
C LEU A 275 -6.30 -21.71 -16.59
N GLY A 276 -7.52 -21.56 -16.07
CA GLY A 276 -8.70 -22.35 -16.47
C GLY A 276 -9.07 -23.47 -15.51
N TYR A 277 -8.08 -24.10 -14.87
CA TYR A 277 -8.21 -25.35 -14.12
C TYR A 277 -8.57 -25.10 -12.66
N ASN A 278 -9.36 -25.99 -12.07
CA ASN A 278 -9.75 -25.95 -10.67
C ASN A 278 -9.01 -27.03 -9.88
N CYS A 279 -8.56 -26.71 -8.67
CA CYS A 279 -8.04 -27.74 -7.78
C CYS A 279 -9.19 -28.54 -7.16
N LYS A 280 -9.17 -29.86 -7.33
CA LYS A 280 -10.15 -30.79 -6.77
C LYS A 280 -9.46 -32.07 -6.32
N SER A 281 -9.66 -32.45 -5.06
CA SER A 281 -9.10 -33.69 -4.46
C SER A 281 -7.59 -33.89 -4.64
N GLY A 282 -6.80 -32.80 -4.71
CA GLY A 282 -5.35 -32.87 -4.95
C GLY A 282 -4.95 -32.92 -6.42
N VAL A 283 -5.86 -32.67 -7.37
CA VAL A 283 -5.58 -32.66 -8.81
C VAL A 283 -6.13 -31.37 -9.45
N CYS A 284 -5.36 -30.76 -10.34
CA CYS A 284 -5.87 -29.68 -11.19
C CYS A 284 -6.71 -30.28 -12.32
N GLU A 285 -8.02 -30.30 -12.12
CA GLU A 285 -9.00 -30.71 -13.13
C GLU A 285 -9.33 -29.52 -14.04
N PRO A 286 -9.60 -29.74 -15.35
CA PRO A 286 -10.17 -28.70 -16.20
C PRO A 286 -11.54 -28.24 -15.63
N PRO A 287 -12.05 -27.06 -16.01
CA PRO A 287 -13.29 -26.56 -15.46
C PRO A 287 -14.43 -27.51 -15.84
N ILE A 288 -15.09 -28.09 -14.83
CA ILE A 288 -16.09 -29.14 -15.00
C ILE A 288 -17.33 -28.55 -15.68
N THR A 289 -17.45 -28.75 -16.98
CA THR A 289 -18.63 -28.33 -17.76
C THR A 289 -19.87 -29.15 -17.41
N THR A 290 -19.70 -30.40 -16.97
CA THR A 290 -20.76 -31.29 -16.45
C THR A 290 -20.18 -32.29 -15.44
N PRO A 291 -20.77 -32.46 -14.24
CA PRO A 291 -20.30 -33.45 -13.26
C PRO A 291 -20.60 -34.90 -13.69
N PRO A 292 -19.75 -35.91 -13.40
CA PRO A 292 -19.85 -37.24 -13.99
C PRO A 292 -21.12 -38.04 -13.68
N SER A 293 -21.78 -37.75 -12.55
CA SER A 293 -23.03 -38.38 -12.09
C SER A 293 -24.27 -37.50 -12.29
N GLY A 294 -24.09 -36.30 -12.85
CA GLY A 294 -24.99 -35.18 -12.62
C GLY A 294 -24.93 -34.62 -11.19
N CYS A 295 -25.52 -33.45 -11.00
CA CYS A 295 -25.78 -32.80 -9.71
C CYS A 295 -27.12 -33.23 -9.11
N GLN A 296 -27.31 -33.03 -7.80
CA GLN A 296 -28.61 -33.18 -7.11
C GLN A 296 -28.98 -31.93 -6.28
N THR A 297 -27.99 -31.15 -5.87
CA THR A 297 -28.14 -29.92 -5.09
C THR A 297 -27.29 -28.81 -5.68
N ASP A 298 -27.65 -27.56 -5.37
CA ASP A 298 -26.99 -26.38 -5.91
C ASP A 298 -25.54 -26.23 -5.39
N ASN A 299 -25.21 -26.91 -4.28
CA ASN A 299 -23.85 -27.03 -3.73
C ASN A 299 -22.94 -27.97 -4.54
N ASP A 300 -23.50 -28.82 -5.40
CA ASP A 300 -22.72 -29.70 -6.30
C ASP A 300 -22.19 -28.92 -7.52
N CYS A 301 -22.63 -27.67 -7.68
CA CYS A 301 -22.31 -26.77 -8.78
C CYS A 301 -21.44 -25.61 -8.28
N GLN A 302 -20.50 -25.15 -9.10
CA GLN A 302 -19.68 -23.98 -8.76
C GLN A 302 -20.46 -22.69 -9.03
N PRO A 303 -20.64 -21.78 -8.05
CA PRO A 303 -21.31 -20.51 -8.26
C PRO A 303 -20.69 -19.72 -9.44
N PRO A 304 -21.50 -19.15 -10.36
CA PRO A 304 -22.93 -18.91 -10.22
C PRO A 304 -23.85 -20.06 -10.67
N LEU A 305 -23.32 -21.24 -11.04
CA LEU A 305 -24.14 -22.35 -11.53
C LEU A 305 -25.09 -22.93 -10.45
N ILE A 306 -26.29 -23.30 -10.85
CA ILE A 306 -27.40 -23.87 -10.07
C ILE A 306 -27.68 -25.30 -10.59
N CYS A 307 -28.12 -26.21 -9.73
CA CYS A 307 -28.43 -27.57 -10.17
C CYS A 307 -29.83 -27.70 -10.77
N GLN A 308 -29.92 -28.02 -12.06
CA GLN A 308 -31.18 -28.39 -12.69
C GLN A 308 -31.56 -29.83 -12.29
N LYS A 309 -32.25 -29.97 -11.16
CA LYS A 309 -32.67 -31.24 -10.52
C LYS A 309 -33.42 -32.24 -11.42
N THR A 310 -33.94 -31.81 -12.57
CA THR A 310 -34.65 -32.66 -13.54
C THR A 310 -33.72 -33.31 -14.58
N SER A 311 -32.56 -32.70 -14.88
CA SER A 311 -31.57 -33.19 -15.86
C SER A 311 -30.25 -33.63 -15.21
N GLY A 312 -30.02 -33.26 -13.96
CA GLY A 312 -28.74 -33.43 -13.27
C GLY A 312 -27.64 -32.51 -13.80
N GLN A 313 -27.96 -31.46 -14.56
CA GLN A 313 -26.95 -30.55 -15.10
C GLN A 313 -26.78 -29.31 -14.22
N CYS A 314 -25.52 -28.93 -13.97
CA CYS A 314 -25.18 -27.61 -13.45
C CYS A 314 -25.36 -26.59 -14.58
N LEU A 315 -26.41 -25.79 -14.50
CA LEU A 315 -26.73 -24.74 -15.48
C LEU A 315 -26.55 -23.35 -14.84
N GLU A 316 -26.54 -22.30 -15.65
CA GLU A 316 -26.27 -20.95 -15.14
C GLU A 316 -27.33 -20.45 -14.16
N GLY A 317 -26.89 -19.97 -13.00
CA GLY A 317 -27.60 -18.94 -12.26
C GLY A 317 -27.28 -17.57 -12.86
N THR A 318 -28.24 -16.67 -13.06
CA THR A 318 -29.63 -16.68 -12.61
C THR A 318 -30.57 -16.29 -13.73
N GLY A 319 -31.31 -17.27 -14.27
CA GLY A 319 -32.39 -17.01 -15.20
C GLY A 319 -32.90 -18.28 -15.88
N LYS A 320 -34.07 -18.17 -16.49
CA LYS A 320 -34.39 -18.98 -17.66
C LYS A 320 -33.65 -18.35 -18.87
N PRO A 321 -33.11 -19.12 -19.82
CA PRO A 321 -32.54 -18.56 -21.03
C PRO A 321 -33.62 -17.83 -21.84
N CYS A 322 -33.23 -16.73 -22.48
CA CYS A 322 -34.12 -15.89 -23.28
C CYS A 322 -33.44 -15.38 -24.53
N ASP A 323 -34.28 -14.98 -25.48
CA ASP A 323 -33.87 -14.27 -26.68
C ASP A 323 -33.72 -12.77 -26.34
N PRO A 324 -32.50 -12.19 -26.36
CA PRO A 324 -32.30 -10.76 -26.10
C PRO A 324 -32.65 -9.87 -27.31
N ILE A 325 -32.83 -10.45 -28.50
CA ILE A 325 -33.21 -9.74 -29.73
C ILE A 325 -34.73 -9.56 -29.77
N GLU A 326 -35.49 -10.60 -29.45
CA GLU A 326 -36.96 -10.59 -29.42
C GLU A 326 -37.54 -10.32 -28.02
N GLY A 327 -36.73 -10.39 -26.96
CA GLY A 327 -37.17 -10.20 -25.56
C GLY A 327 -38.03 -11.34 -25.03
N THR A 328 -38.02 -12.51 -25.69
CA THR A 328 -38.90 -13.63 -25.37
C THR A 328 -38.21 -14.69 -24.50
N GLY A 329 -39.01 -15.42 -23.72
CA GLY A 329 -38.54 -16.48 -22.83
C GLY A 329 -38.83 -16.21 -21.35
N CYS A 330 -38.78 -14.95 -20.92
CA CYS A 330 -38.93 -14.56 -19.51
C CYS A 330 -40.39 -14.57 -19.01
N ALA A 331 -40.57 -14.63 -17.69
CA ALA A 331 -41.87 -14.40 -17.05
C ALA A 331 -42.25 -12.91 -17.08
N ALA A 332 -43.52 -12.59 -16.76
CA ALA A 332 -44.05 -11.22 -16.83
C ALA A 332 -43.46 -10.21 -15.82
N GLU A 333 -42.53 -10.63 -14.96
CA GLU A 333 -41.80 -9.81 -13.96
C GLU A 333 -40.28 -9.82 -14.21
N GLU A 334 -39.84 -10.35 -15.34
CA GLU A 334 -38.44 -10.62 -15.69
C GLU A 334 -38.11 -9.97 -17.03
N ILE A 335 -36.89 -9.46 -17.18
CA ILE A 335 -36.37 -8.94 -18.46
C ILE A 335 -35.12 -9.70 -18.88
N CYS A 336 -34.95 -9.82 -20.20
CA CYS A 336 -33.80 -10.50 -20.79
C CYS A 336 -32.59 -9.57 -20.84
N VAL A 337 -31.49 -9.92 -20.16
CA VAL A 337 -30.23 -9.16 -20.19
C VAL A 337 -29.09 -10.16 -20.36
N GLY A 338 -28.23 -9.94 -21.36
CA GLY A 338 -27.11 -10.86 -21.67
C GLY A 338 -27.54 -12.29 -22.04
N GLY A 339 -28.79 -12.49 -22.49
CA GLY A 339 -29.36 -13.81 -22.81
C GLY A 339 -30.01 -14.54 -21.63
N GLN A 340 -30.05 -13.94 -20.43
CA GLN A 340 -30.64 -14.54 -19.24
C GLN A 340 -31.79 -13.69 -18.65
N CYS A 341 -32.84 -14.35 -18.16
CA CYS A 341 -33.98 -13.68 -17.51
C CYS A 341 -33.67 -13.28 -16.08
N ALA A 342 -33.57 -11.97 -15.83
CA ALA A 342 -33.44 -11.42 -14.50
C ALA A 342 -34.77 -10.80 -14.02
N LYS A 343 -35.23 -11.16 -12.82
CA LYS A 343 -36.19 -10.33 -12.10
C LYS A 343 -35.55 -9.00 -11.75
N ILE A 344 -36.22 -7.90 -12.07
CA ILE A 344 -35.79 -6.56 -11.65
C ILE A 344 -36.09 -6.42 -10.14
N PRO A 345 -35.09 -6.28 -9.24
CA PRO A 345 -35.36 -5.95 -7.85
C PRO A 345 -35.88 -4.52 -7.73
N GLY A 346 -36.62 -4.24 -6.65
CA GLY A 346 -37.16 -2.91 -6.38
C GLY A 346 -36.09 -1.90 -5.96
N ALA A 347 -36.10 -1.54 -4.67
CA ALA A 347 -35.10 -0.63 -4.12
C ALA A 347 -33.76 -1.35 -3.90
N CYS A 348 -32.67 -0.63 -4.13
CA CYS A 348 -31.29 -1.05 -3.83
C CYS A 348 -30.52 0.07 -3.13
N GLN A 349 -29.47 -0.30 -2.40
CA GLN A 349 -28.50 0.63 -1.82
C GLN A 349 -27.21 0.66 -2.64
N ASP A 350 -26.75 -0.49 -3.16
CA ASP A 350 -25.56 -0.59 -3.99
C ASP A 350 -25.63 -1.71 -5.04
N HIS A 351 -24.60 -1.87 -5.88
CA HIS A 351 -24.68 -2.76 -7.03
C HIS A 351 -24.78 -4.25 -6.67
N THR A 352 -24.43 -4.70 -5.45
CA THR A 352 -24.57 -6.13 -5.08
C THR A 352 -25.99 -6.50 -4.65
N ASP A 353 -26.86 -5.53 -4.38
CA ASP A 353 -28.29 -5.78 -4.13
C ASP A 353 -29.04 -6.12 -5.43
N CYS A 354 -28.42 -5.79 -6.57
CA CYS A 354 -28.90 -6.09 -7.90
C CYS A 354 -28.32 -7.42 -8.44
N PRO A 355 -29.07 -8.20 -9.23
CA PRO A 355 -28.58 -9.47 -9.79
C PRO A 355 -27.40 -9.26 -10.75
N SER A 356 -26.82 -10.37 -11.22
CA SER A 356 -25.89 -10.38 -12.35
C SER A 356 -26.46 -9.57 -13.52
N THR A 357 -25.61 -8.80 -14.21
CA THR A 357 -25.96 -7.85 -15.29
C THR A 357 -26.75 -6.59 -14.91
N PHE A 358 -26.98 -6.30 -13.62
CA PHE A 358 -27.63 -5.05 -13.16
C PHE A 358 -26.76 -4.23 -12.21
N LYS A 359 -26.95 -2.91 -12.18
CA LYS A 359 -26.31 -2.00 -11.22
C LYS A 359 -27.31 -1.08 -10.54
N CYS A 360 -27.00 -0.69 -9.31
CA CYS A 360 -27.86 0.22 -8.54
C CYS A 360 -27.60 1.68 -8.94
N THR A 361 -28.62 2.35 -9.48
CA THR A 361 -28.58 3.76 -9.88
C THR A 361 -29.80 4.48 -9.31
N GLY A 362 -29.60 5.58 -8.57
CA GLY A 362 -30.71 6.35 -7.98
C GLY A 362 -31.62 5.54 -7.03
N GLY A 363 -31.08 4.50 -6.38
CA GLY A 363 -31.83 3.60 -5.51
C GLY A 363 -32.67 2.53 -6.22
N LYS A 364 -32.49 2.34 -7.53
CA LYS A 364 -33.15 1.29 -8.33
C LYS A 364 -32.13 0.44 -9.09
N CYS A 365 -32.41 -0.84 -9.27
CA CYS A 365 -31.61 -1.70 -10.13
C CYS A 365 -31.93 -1.43 -11.60
N VAL A 366 -30.92 -1.02 -12.36
CA VAL A 366 -31.00 -0.81 -13.82
C VAL A 366 -30.07 -1.80 -14.55
N PRO A 367 -30.39 -2.21 -15.79
CA PRO A 367 -29.46 -2.98 -16.62
C PRO A 367 -28.08 -2.34 -16.69
N GLN A 368 -27.03 -3.16 -16.61
CA GLN A 368 -25.66 -2.70 -16.65
C GLN A 368 -25.38 -1.97 -17.98
N GLY A 369 -24.77 -0.80 -17.87
CA GLY A 369 -24.35 0.06 -18.98
C GLY A 369 -25.43 0.97 -19.61
N GLN A 370 -26.71 0.87 -19.18
CA GLN A 370 -27.78 1.79 -19.59
C GLN A 370 -27.38 3.28 -19.37
N PRO A 371 -27.74 4.21 -20.28
CA PRO A 371 -27.36 5.63 -20.14
C PRO A 371 -27.98 6.32 -18.90
N PRO A 372 -27.28 7.28 -18.25
CA PRO A 372 -27.76 7.92 -17.03
C PRO A 372 -29.06 8.74 -17.18
N THR A 373 -29.38 9.18 -18.40
CA THR A 373 -30.54 10.03 -18.74
C THR A 373 -31.72 9.23 -19.31
N GLY A 374 -31.72 7.91 -19.12
CA GLY A 374 -32.72 7.00 -19.68
C GLY A 374 -32.27 6.37 -21.00
N GLY A 375 -33.06 5.38 -21.42
CA GLY A 375 -32.84 4.51 -22.57
C GLY A 375 -33.91 3.42 -22.56
N CYS A 376 -33.81 2.47 -23.47
CA CYS A 376 -34.72 1.31 -23.46
C CYS A 376 -34.45 0.39 -22.26
N VAL A 377 -35.44 -0.43 -21.90
CA VAL A 377 -35.36 -1.48 -20.88
C VAL A 377 -35.79 -2.84 -21.46
N VAL A 378 -36.75 -2.84 -22.39
CA VAL A 378 -37.19 -4.00 -23.18
C VAL A 378 -37.18 -3.67 -24.69
N PRO A 379 -37.15 -4.67 -25.60
CA PRO A 379 -37.17 -4.42 -27.04
C PRO A 379 -38.36 -3.58 -27.54
N ASN A 380 -39.50 -3.64 -26.85
CA ASN A 380 -40.70 -2.86 -27.19
C ASN A 380 -40.56 -1.35 -26.92
N ASP A 381 -39.53 -0.91 -26.18
CA ASP A 381 -39.22 0.52 -26.00
C ASP A 381 -38.49 1.10 -27.23
N CYS A 382 -38.08 0.25 -28.18
CA CYS A 382 -37.32 0.64 -29.37
C CYS A 382 -38.20 0.74 -30.63
N PRO A 383 -37.80 1.57 -31.62
CA PRO A 383 -38.45 1.61 -32.92
C PRO A 383 -38.45 0.26 -33.64
N ASN A 384 -39.43 0.06 -34.55
CA ASN A 384 -39.52 -1.14 -35.40
C ASN A 384 -38.18 -1.49 -36.07
N ASN A 385 -37.87 -2.79 -36.12
CA ASN A 385 -36.59 -3.36 -36.59
C ASN A 385 -35.34 -2.98 -35.74
N GLN A 386 -35.55 -2.46 -34.53
CA GLN A 386 -34.52 -2.34 -33.50
C GLN A 386 -34.85 -3.25 -32.31
N THR A 387 -33.89 -3.40 -31.40
CA THR A 387 -34.03 -4.13 -30.13
C THR A 387 -33.17 -3.47 -29.05
N CYS A 388 -33.48 -3.73 -27.78
CA CYS A 388 -32.83 -3.08 -26.66
C CYS A 388 -31.60 -3.86 -26.18
N ILE A 389 -30.41 -3.34 -26.47
CA ILE A 389 -29.14 -3.91 -26.03
C ILE A 389 -28.43 -2.89 -25.16
N ASN A 390 -28.10 -3.25 -23.92
CA ASN A 390 -27.31 -2.39 -23.02
C ASN A 390 -27.96 -1.00 -22.84
N GLY A 391 -29.29 -0.95 -22.71
CA GLY A 391 -30.07 0.28 -22.61
C GLY A 391 -30.14 1.15 -23.87
N ASN A 392 -29.56 0.71 -24.99
CA ASN A 392 -29.51 1.40 -26.27
C ASN A 392 -30.27 0.61 -27.34
N CYS A 393 -31.04 1.31 -28.17
CA CYS A 393 -31.74 0.66 -29.30
C CYS A 393 -30.76 0.40 -30.44
N LYS A 394 -30.50 -0.88 -30.75
CA LYS A 394 -29.67 -1.32 -31.88
C LYS A 394 -30.54 -1.91 -32.99
N PRO A 395 -30.20 -1.73 -34.29
CA PRO A 395 -30.86 -2.47 -35.36
C PRO A 395 -30.77 -3.99 -35.15
N LYS A 396 -31.85 -4.74 -35.37
CA LYS A 396 -31.83 -6.21 -35.24
C LYS A 396 -30.82 -6.87 -36.19
N SER A 397 -30.49 -6.24 -37.32
CA SER A 397 -29.41 -6.66 -38.21
C SER A 397 -28.01 -6.62 -37.55
N ALA A 398 -27.77 -5.74 -36.57
CA ALA A 398 -26.53 -5.71 -35.80
C ALA A 398 -26.42 -6.84 -34.76
N CYS A 399 -27.52 -7.58 -34.52
CA CYS A 399 -27.50 -8.84 -33.78
C CYS A 399 -27.28 -10.07 -34.67
N ASN A 400 -27.41 -9.94 -35.99
CA ASN A 400 -27.32 -11.04 -36.95
C ASN A 400 -25.94 -11.05 -37.65
N VAL A 401 -24.87 -10.88 -36.88
CA VAL A 401 -23.50 -10.95 -37.36
C VAL A 401 -23.11 -12.42 -37.49
N GLN A 402 -22.70 -12.86 -38.68
CA GLN A 402 -22.20 -14.22 -38.86
C GLN A 402 -20.76 -14.32 -38.39
N HIS A 403 -20.53 -15.04 -37.28
CA HIS A 403 -19.21 -15.27 -36.71
C HIS A 403 -19.03 -16.71 -36.20
N ALA A 404 -17.80 -17.08 -35.84
CA ALA A 404 -17.54 -18.37 -35.19
C ALA A 404 -18.05 -18.33 -33.74
N ALA A 405 -18.83 -19.34 -33.35
CA ALA A 405 -19.47 -19.41 -32.03
C ALA A 405 -18.49 -19.49 -30.83
N ASP A 406 -17.20 -19.76 -31.11
CA ASP A 406 -16.09 -19.70 -30.15
C ASP A 406 -15.09 -18.56 -30.43
N ARG A 407 -15.45 -17.52 -31.19
CA ARG A 407 -14.49 -16.52 -31.71
C ARG A 407 -13.61 -15.86 -30.65
N LEU A 408 -14.08 -15.67 -29.41
CA LEU A 408 -13.31 -15.05 -28.33
C LEU A 408 -12.50 -16.03 -27.48
N LYS A 409 -12.47 -17.32 -27.84
CA LYS A 409 -11.67 -18.38 -27.18
C LYS A 409 -10.18 -18.06 -27.14
N GLY A 410 -9.53 -18.54 -26.08
CA GLY A 410 -8.09 -18.47 -25.88
C GLY A 410 -7.67 -17.57 -24.73
N THR A 411 -6.39 -17.23 -24.70
CA THR A 411 -5.76 -16.45 -23.63
C THR A 411 -5.78 -14.96 -23.97
N TRP A 412 -6.19 -14.13 -23.02
CA TRP A 412 -6.28 -12.68 -23.17
C TRP A 412 -5.52 -11.99 -22.05
N GLN A 413 -4.66 -11.01 -22.38
CA GLN A 413 -4.17 -10.07 -21.39
C GLN A 413 -5.15 -8.90 -21.30
N TYR A 414 -5.66 -8.62 -20.10
CA TYR A 414 -6.47 -7.47 -19.75
C TYR A 414 -5.59 -6.40 -19.08
N ASP A 415 -5.82 -5.13 -19.46
CA ASP A 415 -5.28 -3.94 -18.79
C ASP A 415 -6.47 -3.11 -18.31
N SER A 416 -6.71 -3.14 -17.00
CA SER A 416 -7.88 -2.55 -16.34
C SER A 416 -7.49 -1.39 -15.44
N LYS A 417 -8.28 -0.31 -15.44
CA LYS A 417 -8.19 0.80 -14.49
C LYS A 417 -9.48 0.91 -13.69
N LEU A 418 -9.39 0.84 -12.36
CA LEU A 418 -10.53 0.85 -11.44
C LEU A 418 -10.48 2.08 -10.53
N LYS A 419 -11.55 2.88 -10.51
CA LYS A 419 -11.59 4.16 -9.79
C LYS A 419 -11.94 4.00 -8.31
N LEU A 420 -11.07 3.36 -7.53
CA LEU A 420 -11.42 2.92 -6.17
C LEU A 420 -11.86 4.07 -5.25
N ARG A 421 -11.39 5.30 -5.46
CA ARG A 421 -11.82 6.52 -4.75
C ARG A 421 -13.34 6.69 -4.74
N GLU A 422 -14.04 6.34 -5.82
CA GLU A 422 -15.52 6.44 -5.93
C GLU A 422 -16.22 5.61 -4.83
N ALA A 423 -15.66 4.45 -4.46
CA ALA A 423 -16.19 3.58 -3.42
C ALA A 423 -15.74 3.95 -1.99
N LEU A 424 -14.60 4.64 -1.84
CA LEU A 424 -13.94 4.83 -0.54
C LEU A 424 -14.30 6.11 0.22
N GLY A 425 -15.31 6.87 -0.22
CA GLY A 425 -15.70 8.15 0.40
C GLY A 425 -16.03 8.10 1.91
N GLY A 426 -16.35 6.91 2.46
CA GLY A 426 -16.46 6.69 3.90
C GLY A 426 -15.11 6.53 4.61
N PHE A 427 -14.19 5.74 4.03
CA PHE A 427 -12.84 5.54 4.55
C PHE A 427 -12.00 6.81 4.48
N VAL A 428 -12.01 7.52 3.34
CA VAL A 428 -11.23 8.75 3.13
C VAL A 428 -11.57 9.79 4.20
N LYS A 429 -12.83 9.89 4.64
CA LYS A 429 -13.23 10.75 5.77
C LYS A 429 -12.64 10.30 7.12
N GLY A 430 -12.57 9.00 7.39
CA GLY A 430 -11.95 8.46 8.60
C GLY A 430 -10.43 8.71 8.63
N LEU A 431 -9.76 8.42 7.51
CA LEU A 431 -8.33 8.66 7.34
C LEU A 431 -7.98 10.14 7.43
N LEU A 432 -8.70 11.02 6.70
CA LEU A 432 -8.53 12.47 6.80
C LEU A 432 -8.93 13.02 8.18
N GLY A 433 -9.75 12.31 8.95
CA GLY A 433 -9.98 12.61 10.37
C GLY A 433 -8.73 12.36 11.22
N ALA A 434 -8.07 11.22 11.04
CA ALA A 434 -6.81 10.90 11.74
C ALA A 434 -5.65 11.79 11.27
N ALA A 435 -5.53 12.04 9.96
CA ALA A 435 -4.61 13.03 9.39
C ALA A 435 -4.96 14.47 9.84
N GLY A 436 -6.24 14.76 10.09
CA GLY A 436 -6.71 15.99 10.69
C GLY A 436 -6.18 16.20 12.11
N VAL A 437 -6.14 15.15 12.94
CA VAL A 437 -5.49 15.21 14.26
C VAL A 437 -3.98 15.46 14.14
N LEU A 438 -3.31 14.82 13.17
CA LEU A 438 -1.89 15.10 12.87
C LEU A 438 -1.65 16.55 12.42
N ARG A 439 -2.55 17.09 11.59
CA ARG A 439 -2.49 18.48 11.12
C ARG A 439 -2.83 19.48 12.24
N ASP A 440 -3.79 19.17 13.10
CA ASP A 440 -4.13 20.00 14.26
C ASP A 440 -3.02 19.94 15.35
N ILE A 441 -2.26 18.84 15.39
CA ILE A 441 -0.95 18.80 16.08
C ILE A 441 0.01 19.78 15.42
N ILE A 442 0.31 19.66 14.11
CA ILE A 442 1.22 20.58 13.37
C ILE A 442 0.86 22.06 13.56
N GLU A 443 -0.41 22.41 13.32
CA GLU A 443 -0.91 23.79 13.36
C GLU A 443 -0.98 24.37 14.79
N GLY A 444 -0.52 23.65 15.82
CA GLY A 444 -0.56 24.09 17.20
C GLY A 444 -1.97 24.35 17.72
N ARG A 445 -2.96 23.64 17.18
CA ARG A 445 -4.34 23.57 17.70
C ARG A 445 -4.48 22.49 18.78
N PHE A 446 -3.39 21.82 19.12
CA PHE A 446 -3.33 20.65 20.00
C PHE A 446 -3.76 20.96 21.44
N SER A 447 -5.00 20.59 21.76
CA SER A 447 -5.54 20.65 23.12
C SER A 447 -5.23 19.36 23.88
N ILE A 448 -4.22 19.42 24.75
CA ILE A 448 -3.77 18.26 25.53
C ILE A 448 -4.78 17.96 26.65
N LYS A 449 -5.74 17.06 26.38
CA LYS A 449 -6.66 16.53 27.39
C LYS A 449 -5.89 15.89 28.55
N GLY A 450 -6.15 16.39 29.76
CA GLY A 450 -5.49 15.96 31.00
C GLY A 450 -4.59 17.03 31.64
N ILE A 451 -4.23 18.09 30.91
CA ILE A 451 -3.44 19.20 31.46
C ILE A 451 -4.34 20.24 32.16
N PRO A 452 -3.97 20.73 33.37
CA PRO A 452 -4.64 21.84 34.06
C PRO A 452 -4.78 23.11 33.22
N SER A 453 -5.90 23.82 33.40
CA SER A 453 -6.28 25.00 32.60
C SER A 453 -5.33 26.20 32.69
N PHE A 454 -4.53 26.30 33.76
CA PHE A 454 -3.48 27.34 33.88
C PHE A 454 -2.22 27.03 33.07
N ILE A 455 -1.98 25.75 32.75
CA ILE A 455 -0.87 25.32 31.89
C ILE A 455 -1.29 25.39 30.42
N SER A 456 -2.54 25.03 30.08
CA SER A 456 -2.99 25.04 28.68
C SER A 456 -2.98 26.43 28.03
N SER A 457 -3.16 27.50 28.80
CA SER A 457 -3.05 28.90 28.34
C SER A 457 -1.61 29.38 28.11
N ILE A 458 -0.63 28.83 28.84
CA ILE A 458 0.81 29.06 28.58
C ILE A 458 1.24 28.24 27.37
N VAL A 459 0.93 26.93 27.39
CA VAL A 459 1.25 25.95 26.36
C VAL A 459 0.72 26.40 24.99
N SER A 460 -0.56 26.72 24.87
CA SER A 460 -1.17 27.13 23.59
C SER A 460 -0.60 28.41 22.96
N LYS A 461 0.09 29.26 23.74
CA LYS A 461 0.76 30.47 23.23
C LYS A 461 2.09 30.15 22.53
N TYR A 462 2.89 29.22 23.07
CA TYR A 462 4.24 28.90 22.58
C TYR A 462 4.30 27.62 21.73
N VAL A 463 3.32 26.71 21.86
CA VAL A 463 3.31 25.39 21.21
C VAL A 463 3.48 25.46 19.69
N LYS A 464 2.94 26.49 19.01
CA LYS A 464 3.14 26.69 17.56
C LYS A 464 4.59 26.86 17.13
N GLN A 465 5.45 27.47 17.95
CA GLN A 465 6.88 27.58 17.65
C GLN A 465 7.59 26.26 17.90
N LEU A 466 7.35 25.63 19.06
CA LEU A 466 7.91 24.32 19.39
C LEU A 466 7.58 23.26 18.31
N ILE A 467 6.32 23.11 17.89
CA ILE A 467 5.93 22.04 16.96
C ILE A 467 6.64 22.16 15.60
N ASN A 468 6.76 23.38 15.06
CA ASN A 468 7.46 23.62 13.79
C ASN A 468 8.95 23.23 13.83
N GLN A 469 9.51 23.02 15.03
CA GLN A 469 10.90 22.64 15.27
C GLN A 469 11.02 21.16 15.71
N TYR A 470 10.05 20.65 16.47
CA TYR A 470 10.00 19.26 16.94
C TYR A 470 9.43 18.27 15.91
N ILE A 471 8.65 18.72 14.93
CA ILE A 471 8.29 17.89 13.79
C ILE A 471 9.35 18.11 12.70
N PRO A 472 10.21 17.10 12.45
CA PRO A 472 11.28 17.22 11.45
C PRO A 472 10.71 17.38 10.03
N PRO A 473 11.51 17.85 9.04
CA PRO A 473 11.03 18.09 7.69
C PRO A 473 10.37 16.87 7.02
N TRP A 474 10.83 15.66 7.31
CA TRP A 474 10.19 14.43 6.83
C TRP A 474 8.80 14.19 7.45
N GLY A 475 8.55 14.68 8.67
CA GLY A 475 7.24 14.61 9.35
C GLY A 475 6.21 15.59 8.75
N GLN A 476 6.68 16.70 8.16
CA GLN A 476 5.83 17.56 7.33
C GLN A 476 5.52 16.88 5.98
N GLN A 477 6.53 16.31 5.32
CA GLN A 477 6.35 15.56 4.06
C GLN A 477 5.49 14.29 4.23
N LEU A 478 5.56 13.64 5.40
CA LEU A 478 4.64 12.58 5.81
C LEU A 478 3.20 13.06 5.72
N ILE A 479 2.85 14.21 6.30
CA ILE A 479 1.45 14.67 6.34
C ILE A 479 0.97 15.15 4.97
N VAL A 480 1.86 15.72 4.16
CA VAL A 480 1.59 15.96 2.74
C VAL A 480 1.29 14.63 2.05
N ALA A 481 2.17 13.62 2.15
CA ALA A 481 1.94 12.29 1.58
C ALA A 481 0.68 11.57 2.12
N LEU A 482 0.31 11.77 3.40
CA LEU A 482 -0.92 11.25 4.00
C LEU A 482 -2.19 11.96 3.48
N GLY A 483 -2.11 13.26 3.15
CA GLY A 483 -3.17 13.97 2.44
C GLY A 483 -3.29 13.51 0.99
N ASP A 484 -2.15 13.33 0.33
CA ASP A 484 -2.02 12.84 -1.05
C ASP A 484 -2.37 11.33 -1.18
N ILE A 485 -2.72 10.62 -0.09
CA ILE A 485 -3.33 9.28 -0.16
C ILE A 485 -4.62 9.32 -0.99
N ASN A 486 -5.31 10.46 -1.03
CA ASN A 486 -6.44 10.63 -1.93
C ASN A 486 -6.07 10.31 -3.40
N ASP A 487 -4.86 10.68 -3.85
CA ASP A 487 -4.38 10.44 -5.22
C ASP A 487 -3.89 9.01 -5.43
N ILE A 488 -3.23 8.41 -4.42
CA ILE A 488 -2.82 6.99 -4.44
C ILE A 488 -4.02 6.07 -4.77
N ILE A 489 -5.21 6.40 -4.26
CA ILE A 489 -6.39 5.55 -4.40
C ILE A 489 -7.38 6.06 -5.46
N ASP A 490 -6.96 6.98 -6.35
CA ASP A 490 -7.81 7.47 -7.45
C ASP A 490 -8.07 6.34 -8.47
N ASP A 491 -7.03 5.96 -9.23
CA ASP A 491 -7.01 4.84 -10.18
C ASP A 491 -6.11 3.71 -9.66
N MET A 492 -6.65 2.48 -9.54
CA MET A 492 -5.85 1.26 -9.44
C MET A 492 -5.77 0.59 -10.81
N ARG A 493 -4.56 0.44 -11.37
CA ARG A 493 -4.35 -0.37 -12.58
C ARG A 493 -4.08 -1.82 -12.21
N ILE A 494 -4.75 -2.74 -12.91
CA ILE A 494 -4.51 -4.18 -12.83
C ILE A 494 -4.12 -4.67 -14.24
N LEU A 495 -3.01 -5.39 -14.34
CA LEU A 495 -2.80 -6.31 -15.45
C LEU A 495 -3.20 -7.71 -15.01
N SER A 496 -4.02 -8.39 -15.80
CA SER A 496 -4.42 -9.78 -15.57
C SER A 496 -4.45 -10.59 -16.86
N THR A 497 -4.33 -11.91 -16.73
CA THR A 497 -4.54 -12.84 -17.84
C THR A 497 -5.81 -13.63 -17.60
N VAL A 498 -6.68 -13.64 -18.61
CA VAL A 498 -7.99 -14.28 -18.61
C VAL A 498 -8.01 -15.36 -19.69
N GLN A 499 -8.16 -16.62 -19.27
CA GLN A 499 -8.39 -17.74 -20.18
C GLN A 499 -9.89 -17.88 -20.45
N LYS A 500 -10.31 -17.79 -21.71
CA LYS A 500 -11.71 -17.93 -22.15
C LYS A 500 -11.95 -19.29 -22.78
N THR A 501 -12.79 -20.09 -22.12
CA THR A 501 -13.17 -21.45 -22.55
C THR A 501 -14.66 -21.45 -22.95
N PRO A 502 -15.02 -21.75 -24.20
CA PRO A 502 -16.42 -21.81 -24.61
C PRO A 502 -17.20 -22.89 -23.87
N THR A 503 -18.45 -22.60 -23.51
CA THR A 503 -19.42 -23.54 -22.91
C THR A 503 -20.68 -23.71 -23.75
N GLY A 504 -20.93 -22.80 -24.70
CA GLY A 504 -22.03 -22.86 -25.65
C GLY A 504 -21.69 -22.03 -26.89
N ALA A 505 -22.69 -21.73 -27.71
CA ALA A 505 -22.53 -20.68 -28.72
C ALA A 505 -22.54 -19.32 -28.02
N ASP A 506 -21.50 -18.51 -28.27
CA ASP A 506 -21.33 -17.16 -27.70
C ASP A 506 -21.25 -17.09 -26.15
N SER A 507 -21.25 -18.23 -25.45
CA SER A 507 -21.06 -18.35 -24.00
C SER A 507 -19.66 -18.87 -23.64
N TYR A 508 -19.00 -18.23 -22.67
CA TYR A 508 -17.63 -18.51 -22.25
C TYR A 508 -17.53 -18.59 -20.72
N ILE A 509 -16.74 -19.52 -20.20
CA ILE A 509 -16.21 -19.46 -18.83
C ILE A 509 -14.81 -18.85 -18.87
N CYS A 510 -14.64 -17.77 -18.12
CA CYS A 510 -13.40 -17.05 -17.92
C CYS A 510 -12.72 -17.51 -16.63
N ALA A 511 -11.40 -17.70 -16.67
CA ALA A 511 -10.56 -17.92 -15.50
C ALA A 511 -9.42 -16.90 -15.49
N GLU A 512 -9.27 -16.15 -14.40
CA GLU A 512 -8.41 -14.97 -14.33
C GLU A 512 -7.29 -15.10 -13.30
N ARG A 513 -6.11 -14.56 -13.63
CA ARG A 513 -4.99 -14.36 -12.70
C ARG A 513 -4.43 -12.95 -12.81
N TRP A 514 -4.41 -12.22 -11.71
CA TRP A 514 -3.77 -10.90 -11.62
C TRP A 514 -2.24 -11.05 -11.63
N GLN A 515 -1.59 -10.26 -12.47
CA GLN A 515 -0.14 -10.30 -12.72
C GLN A 515 0.56 -9.07 -12.13
N LEU A 516 -0.04 -7.88 -12.28
CA LEU A 516 0.50 -6.64 -11.76
C LEU A 516 -0.61 -5.80 -11.15
N ILE A 517 -0.32 -5.18 -10.01
CA ILE A 517 -1.09 -4.05 -9.48
C ILE A 517 -0.19 -2.82 -9.53
N GLU A 518 -0.71 -1.71 -10.03
CA GLU A 518 0.00 -0.44 -10.20
C GLU A 518 -0.89 0.73 -9.76
N PHE A 519 -0.29 1.70 -9.06
CA PHE A 519 -0.90 2.97 -8.64
C PHE A 519 0.00 4.14 -9.05
N ASP A 520 -0.60 5.29 -9.33
CA ASP A 520 0.14 6.54 -9.55
C ASP A 520 0.20 7.37 -8.25
N PHE A 521 1.39 7.82 -7.87
CA PHE A 521 1.63 8.72 -6.74
C PHE A 521 2.57 9.84 -7.19
N LYS A 522 2.07 11.09 -7.24
CA LYS A 522 2.85 12.27 -7.68
C LYS A 522 3.50 12.14 -9.07
N GLY A 523 2.82 11.43 -9.98
CA GLY A 523 3.34 11.12 -11.32
C GLY A 523 4.40 10.01 -11.35
N GLN A 524 4.62 9.31 -10.24
CA GLN A 524 5.50 8.15 -10.12
C GLN A 524 4.65 6.89 -9.94
N LYS A 525 4.98 5.83 -10.67
CA LYS A 525 4.29 4.53 -10.56
C LYS A 525 4.84 3.73 -9.38
N ILE A 526 3.92 3.24 -8.54
CA ILE A 526 4.16 2.24 -7.50
C ILE A 526 3.61 0.93 -8.05
N SER A 527 4.44 -0.11 -8.20
CA SER A 527 4.00 -1.35 -8.86
C SER A 527 4.56 -2.62 -8.22
N ALA A 528 3.73 -3.66 -8.15
CA ALA A 528 4.14 -4.97 -7.67
C ALA A 528 3.25 -6.08 -8.25
N PRO A 529 3.80 -7.30 -8.47
CA PRO A 529 2.96 -8.47 -8.61
C PRO A 529 2.29 -8.78 -7.26
N PRO A 530 1.04 -9.27 -7.23
CA PRO A 530 0.32 -9.47 -5.96
C PRO A 530 1.06 -10.38 -4.97
N SER A 531 1.76 -11.39 -5.48
CA SER A 531 2.59 -12.32 -4.71
C SER A 531 3.76 -11.65 -3.97
N ALA A 532 4.23 -10.49 -4.41
CA ALA A 532 5.26 -9.68 -3.76
C ALA A 532 4.71 -8.57 -2.85
N ILE A 533 3.39 -8.54 -2.61
CA ILE A 533 2.74 -7.61 -1.70
C ILE A 533 2.50 -8.30 -0.33
N PRO A 534 3.06 -7.78 0.79
CA PRO A 534 2.84 -8.32 2.12
C PRO A 534 1.35 -8.38 2.51
N GLN A 535 0.96 -9.34 3.34
CA GLN A 535 -0.44 -9.64 3.74
C GLN A 535 -1.35 -10.15 2.59
N ILE A 536 -0.90 -10.06 1.33
CA ILE A 536 -1.66 -10.49 0.14
C ILE A 536 -1.24 -11.90 -0.30
N GLY A 537 -0.07 -12.06 -0.91
CA GLY A 537 0.25 -13.28 -1.65
C GLY A 537 -0.58 -13.37 -2.94
N GLU A 538 -1.04 -14.56 -3.33
CA GLU A 538 -1.84 -14.70 -4.55
C GLU A 538 -3.29 -14.23 -4.36
N VAL A 539 -3.80 -13.54 -5.38
CA VAL A 539 -5.19 -13.05 -5.42
C VAL A 539 -6.10 -14.17 -5.92
N LYS A 540 -7.13 -14.48 -5.12
CA LYS A 540 -8.06 -15.57 -5.42
C LYS A 540 -9.28 -15.02 -6.15
N LEU A 541 -9.38 -15.34 -7.44
CA LEU A 541 -10.57 -15.19 -8.26
C LEU A 541 -11.17 -16.58 -8.51
N GLY A 542 -12.49 -16.70 -8.46
CA GLY A 542 -13.19 -17.85 -9.01
C GLY A 542 -13.41 -17.70 -10.52
N ASN A 543 -13.64 -18.80 -11.22
CA ASN A 543 -14.06 -18.76 -12.61
C ASN A 543 -15.42 -18.03 -12.74
N TYR A 544 -15.64 -17.29 -13.82
CA TYR A 544 -16.85 -16.50 -14.04
C TYR A 544 -17.36 -16.56 -15.48
N PRO A 545 -18.67 -16.55 -15.73
CA PRO A 545 -19.20 -16.56 -17.09
C PRO A 545 -19.07 -15.20 -17.78
N ALA A 546 -18.98 -15.23 -19.10
CA ALA A 546 -19.14 -14.09 -19.98
C ALA A 546 -19.86 -14.52 -21.26
N THR A 547 -20.77 -13.67 -21.77
CA THR A 547 -21.66 -14.00 -22.90
C THR A 547 -21.60 -12.88 -23.94
N GLU A 548 -21.45 -13.23 -25.21
CA GLU A 548 -21.63 -12.31 -26.32
C GLU A 548 -23.12 -12.18 -26.68
N VAL A 549 -23.61 -10.94 -26.81
CA VAL A 549 -24.94 -10.62 -27.33
C VAL A 549 -24.84 -9.39 -28.24
N CYS A 550 -25.26 -9.52 -29.50
CA CYS A 550 -25.31 -8.42 -30.48
C CYS A 550 -24.02 -7.59 -30.58
N GLY A 551 -22.87 -8.28 -30.67
CA GLY A 551 -21.55 -7.66 -30.77
C GLY A 551 -21.07 -6.96 -29.48
N GLU A 552 -21.64 -7.29 -28.32
CA GLU A 552 -21.13 -6.88 -27.01
C GLU A 552 -20.86 -8.09 -26.12
N LEU A 553 -19.70 -8.09 -25.46
CA LEU A 553 -19.33 -9.08 -24.45
C LEU A 553 -19.76 -8.57 -23.07
N PHE A 554 -20.67 -9.30 -22.43
CA PHE A 554 -21.09 -9.11 -21.05
C PHE A 554 -20.26 -10.01 -20.15
N ILE A 555 -19.54 -9.43 -19.18
CA ILE A 555 -18.74 -10.15 -18.19
C ILE A 555 -19.52 -10.16 -16.87
N ALA A 556 -19.87 -11.34 -16.37
CA ALA A 556 -20.71 -11.47 -15.18
C ALA A 556 -20.04 -10.99 -13.89
N LYS A 557 -20.86 -10.79 -12.85
CA LYS A 557 -20.40 -10.42 -11.50
C LYS A 557 -19.52 -11.51 -10.93
N HIS A 558 -18.26 -11.18 -10.68
CA HIS A 558 -17.28 -12.06 -10.05
C HIS A 558 -16.65 -11.39 -8.83
N LYS A 559 -16.15 -12.21 -7.90
CA LYS A 559 -15.72 -11.77 -6.58
C LYS A 559 -14.23 -12.02 -6.38
N VAL A 560 -13.51 -10.98 -5.95
CA VAL A 560 -12.11 -11.03 -5.56
C VAL A 560 -12.06 -10.96 -4.03
N GLN A 561 -11.60 -12.04 -3.39
CA GLN A 561 -11.75 -12.23 -1.94
C GLN A 561 -10.45 -11.97 -1.15
N ASN A 562 -10.62 -11.44 0.06
CA ASN A 562 -9.66 -11.34 1.17
C ASN A 562 -8.34 -10.58 0.91
N LYS A 563 -8.31 -9.65 -0.06
CA LYS A 563 -7.06 -9.00 -0.49
C LYS A 563 -7.05 -7.48 -0.64
N VAL A 564 -8.15 -6.82 -1.04
CA VAL A 564 -8.07 -5.43 -1.53
C VAL A 564 -7.70 -4.38 -0.47
N GLY A 565 -8.18 -4.52 0.77
CA GLY A 565 -7.71 -3.68 1.88
C GLY A 565 -6.22 -3.82 2.17
N GLY A 566 -5.62 -4.99 1.87
CA GLY A 566 -4.17 -5.21 1.91
C GLY A 566 -3.43 -4.47 0.78
N ILE A 567 -4.02 -4.40 -0.41
CA ILE A 567 -3.46 -3.65 -1.55
C ILE A 567 -3.35 -2.17 -1.18
N ILE A 568 -4.45 -1.58 -0.69
CA ILE A 568 -4.52 -0.17 -0.35
C ILE A 568 -3.55 0.15 0.81
N LYS A 569 -3.47 -0.72 1.82
CA LYS A 569 -2.50 -0.58 2.91
C LYS A 569 -1.05 -0.59 2.39
N TRP A 570 -0.69 -1.54 1.52
CA TRP A 570 0.64 -1.59 0.91
C TRP A 570 0.96 -0.35 0.07
N ALA A 571 0.00 0.16 -0.71
CA ALA A 571 0.20 1.37 -1.51
C ALA A 571 0.48 2.59 -0.62
N ILE A 572 -0.27 2.74 0.48
CA ILE A 572 -0.04 3.77 1.50
C ILE A 572 1.33 3.61 2.17
N GLU A 573 1.69 2.39 2.61
CA GLU A 573 2.98 2.09 3.25
C GLU A 573 4.18 2.28 2.29
N THR A 574 3.96 2.09 0.98
CA THR A 574 4.99 2.30 -0.05
C THR A 574 5.14 3.78 -0.43
N ALA A 575 4.05 4.53 -0.55
CA ALA A 575 4.11 5.98 -0.75
C ALA A 575 4.72 6.72 0.46
N LEU A 576 4.47 6.22 1.68
CA LEU A 576 5.19 6.63 2.89
C LEU A 576 6.70 6.35 2.77
N SER A 577 7.08 5.16 2.31
CA SER A 577 8.48 4.80 2.10
C SER A 577 9.11 5.75 1.08
N ILE A 578 8.48 6.00 -0.07
CA ILE A 578 8.92 7.01 -1.05
C ILE A 578 9.11 8.40 -0.41
N ALA A 579 8.12 8.86 0.37
CA ALA A 579 8.13 10.19 0.99
C ALA A 579 9.15 10.36 2.15
N THR A 580 9.66 9.27 2.74
CA THR A 580 10.57 9.33 3.90
C THR A 580 11.98 8.82 3.58
N CYS A 581 12.09 7.84 2.68
CA CYS A 581 13.33 7.15 2.33
C CYS A 581 14.08 7.77 1.14
N ASN A 582 13.41 8.55 0.28
CA ASN A 582 14.05 9.21 -0.86
C ASN A 582 14.56 10.63 -0.52
N ILE A 583 14.30 11.12 0.71
CA ILE A 583 15.01 12.26 1.27
C ILE A 583 16.33 11.74 1.86
N GLY A 584 17.48 12.16 1.34
CA GLY A 584 18.79 11.71 1.85
C GLY A 584 19.09 12.09 3.31
N SER A 585 18.22 12.84 3.98
CA SER A 585 18.37 13.41 5.32
C SER A 585 17.30 12.92 6.31
N GLY A 586 16.64 11.79 6.05
CA GLY A 586 15.51 11.29 6.84
C GLY A 586 15.67 9.84 7.30
N PRO A 587 15.14 9.46 8.48
CA PRO A 587 14.93 8.06 8.83
C PRO A 587 13.89 7.45 7.86
N CYS A 588 14.29 6.36 7.20
CA CYS A 588 13.44 5.64 6.26
C CYS A 588 12.42 4.75 6.99
N PHE A 589 11.12 4.91 6.68
CA PHE A 589 10.04 4.13 7.28
C PHE A 589 9.33 3.24 6.27
N ASN A 590 8.97 2.04 6.70
CA ASN A 590 8.29 1.04 5.86
C ASN A 590 6.86 0.72 6.37
N SER A 591 6.41 1.37 7.44
CA SER A 591 5.00 1.37 7.87
C SER A 591 4.64 2.66 8.61
N VAL A 592 3.34 3.01 8.61
CA VAL A 592 2.88 4.27 9.21
C VAL A 592 3.08 4.29 10.73
N GLU A 593 3.02 3.12 11.38
CA GLU A 593 3.34 2.96 12.80
C GLU A 593 4.80 3.30 13.14
N GLN A 594 5.76 2.85 12.33
CA GLN A 594 7.18 3.19 12.51
C GLN A 594 7.41 4.71 12.40
N ALA A 595 6.82 5.33 11.37
CA ALA A 595 6.90 6.78 11.17
C ALA A 595 6.29 7.54 12.36
N LEU A 596 5.02 7.31 12.69
CA LEU A 596 4.29 8.03 13.74
C LEU A 596 4.92 7.88 15.14
N THR A 597 5.55 6.73 15.41
CA THR A 597 6.29 6.51 16.66
C THR A 597 7.47 7.47 16.81
N GLN A 598 8.11 7.85 15.69
CA GLN A 598 9.29 8.71 15.62
C GLN A 598 8.97 10.19 15.31
N VAL A 599 7.76 10.53 14.82
CA VAL A 599 7.38 11.94 14.55
C VAL A 599 7.37 12.78 15.82
N ILE A 600 6.95 12.22 16.96
CA ILE A 600 6.72 12.99 18.19
C ILE A 600 7.53 12.41 19.36
N GLN A 601 8.59 13.12 19.75
CA GLN A 601 9.40 12.84 20.94
C GLN A 601 8.78 13.48 22.19
N CYS A 602 7.65 12.93 22.66
CA CYS A 602 6.88 13.48 23.78
C CYS A 602 7.67 13.67 25.08
N GLN A 603 8.68 12.83 25.34
CA GLN A 603 9.53 12.98 26.52
C GLN A 603 10.39 14.25 26.47
N GLN A 604 10.93 14.61 25.30
CA GLN A 604 11.69 15.86 25.11
C GLN A 604 10.76 17.08 25.17
N LEU A 605 9.59 16.99 24.52
CA LEU A 605 8.54 18.02 24.61
C LEU A 605 8.11 18.28 26.07
N GLY A 606 8.06 17.23 26.90
CA GLY A 606 7.81 17.33 28.34
C GLY A 606 8.89 18.10 29.08
N ILE A 607 10.16 17.67 28.96
CA ILE A 607 11.31 18.32 29.61
C ILE A 607 11.39 19.81 29.24
N GLN A 608 11.19 20.13 27.97
CA GLN A 608 11.38 21.49 27.46
C GLN A 608 10.21 22.43 27.80
N LEU A 609 8.97 21.92 27.86
CA LEU A 609 7.86 22.68 28.42
C LEU A 609 7.98 22.85 29.95
N ASP A 610 8.71 21.97 30.65
CA ASP A 610 9.02 22.13 32.07
C ASP A 610 10.08 23.20 32.33
N GLN A 611 11.18 23.18 31.57
CA GLN A 611 12.19 24.25 31.58
C GLN A 611 11.54 25.61 31.28
N LEU A 612 10.65 25.68 30.28
CA LEU A 612 9.90 26.91 29.98
C LEU A 612 8.98 27.33 31.14
N VAL A 613 8.22 26.41 31.75
CA VAL A 613 7.33 26.75 32.87
C VAL A 613 8.11 27.22 34.11
N GLN A 614 9.21 26.57 34.47
CA GLN A 614 10.04 26.99 35.60
C GLN A 614 10.77 28.32 35.31
N SER A 615 11.16 28.59 34.05
CA SER A 615 11.72 29.88 33.64
C SER A 615 10.73 31.06 33.79
N LEU A 616 9.43 30.79 33.66
CA LEU A 616 8.36 31.78 33.78
C LEU A 616 7.84 31.92 35.22
N TRP A 617 8.03 30.90 36.05
CA TRP A 617 7.62 30.89 37.45
C TRP A 617 8.59 30.06 38.31
N SER A 618 9.51 30.75 38.99
CA SER A 618 10.41 30.18 39.98
C SER A 618 9.61 29.48 41.11
N GLY A 619 9.76 28.16 41.23
CA GLY A 619 9.01 27.33 42.19
C GLY A 619 7.73 26.69 41.63
N ALA A 620 7.48 26.76 40.32
CA ALA A 620 6.46 25.94 39.67
C ALA A 620 6.73 24.43 39.90
N PRO A 621 5.70 23.60 40.15
CA PRO A 621 5.87 22.15 40.22
C PRO A 621 6.19 21.59 38.83
N SER A 622 7.11 20.62 38.76
CA SER A 622 7.55 20.05 37.48
C SER A 622 6.39 19.48 36.67
N VAL A 623 6.25 19.95 35.43
CA VAL A 623 5.25 19.49 34.46
C VAL A 623 5.79 18.46 33.48
N ALA A 624 7.10 18.15 33.52
CA ALA A 624 7.77 17.33 32.50
C ALA A 624 7.10 15.95 32.31
N SER A 625 6.86 15.25 33.41
CA SER A 625 6.22 13.94 33.42
C SER A 625 4.74 14.01 33.00
N ILE A 626 4.02 15.06 33.41
CA ILE A 626 2.60 15.29 33.11
C ILE A 626 2.42 15.53 31.60
N VAL A 627 3.23 16.43 31.04
CA VAL A 627 3.22 16.76 29.60
C VAL A 627 3.67 15.55 28.77
N ALA A 628 4.75 14.87 29.17
CA ALA A 628 5.24 13.68 28.46
C ALA A 628 4.20 12.55 28.45
N GLN A 629 3.60 12.22 29.60
CA GLN A 629 2.56 11.17 29.69
C GLN A 629 1.29 11.54 28.91
N ALA A 630 0.84 12.80 28.99
CA ALA A 630 -0.33 13.25 28.25
C ALA A 630 -0.08 13.25 26.73
N CYS A 631 1.12 13.67 26.29
CA CYS A 631 1.54 13.59 24.90
C CYS A 631 1.65 12.13 24.43
N GLU A 632 2.34 11.24 25.16
CA GLU A 632 2.46 9.82 24.80
C GLU A 632 1.09 9.12 24.77
N SER A 633 0.17 9.49 25.67
CA SER A 633 -1.21 9.03 25.62
C SER A 633 -1.92 9.46 24.33
N GLN A 634 -1.81 10.73 23.92
CA GLN A 634 -2.37 11.17 22.63
C GLN A 634 -1.67 10.51 21.43
N LYS A 635 -0.34 10.39 21.43
CA LYS A 635 0.45 9.71 20.38
C LYS A 635 0.03 8.25 20.24
N THR A 636 -0.09 7.53 21.35
CA THR A 636 -0.53 6.13 21.40
C THR A 636 -1.97 5.99 20.93
N ASN A 637 -2.88 6.88 21.33
CA ASN A 637 -4.27 6.87 20.86
C ASN A 637 -4.39 7.18 19.36
N LEU A 638 -3.57 8.09 18.84
CA LEU A 638 -3.48 8.42 17.41
C LEU A 638 -2.94 7.25 16.58
N ILE A 639 -1.81 6.66 16.99
CA ILE A 639 -1.23 5.45 16.36
C ILE A 639 -2.26 4.32 16.39
N LYS A 640 -2.90 4.07 17.55
CA LYS A 640 -3.92 3.04 17.70
C LYS A 640 -5.14 3.29 16.80
N THR A 641 -5.59 4.54 16.67
CA THR A 641 -6.71 4.90 15.79
C THR A 641 -6.34 4.71 14.32
N LEU A 642 -5.18 5.20 13.88
CA LEU A 642 -4.76 5.10 12.49
C LEU A 642 -4.43 3.65 12.09
N ASN A 643 -3.76 2.88 12.95
CA ASN A 643 -3.60 1.43 12.76
C ASN A 643 -4.95 0.69 12.79
N SER A 644 -5.89 1.11 13.64
CA SER A 644 -7.25 0.55 13.65
C SER A 644 -7.99 0.83 12.35
N GLU A 645 -7.81 2.00 11.72
CA GLU A 645 -8.41 2.28 10.41
C GLU A 645 -7.68 1.57 9.25
N LEU A 646 -6.35 1.47 9.27
CA LEU A 646 -5.61 0.67 8.29
C LEU A 646 -5.91 -0.84 8.40
N ASN A 647 -6.15 -1.36 9.61
CA ASN A 647 -6.56 -2.75 9.79
C ASN A 647 -8.08 -2.94 9.56
N ASN A 648 -8.91 -1.91 9.77
CA ASN A 648 -10.28 -1.85 9.27
C ASN A 648 -10.33 -1.96 7.74
N LEU A 649 -9.38 -1.37 6.99
CA LEU A 649 -9.27 -1.62 5.54
C LEU A 649 -9.13 -3.11 5.26
N THR A 650 -8.10 -3.76 5.83
CA THR A 650 -7.78 -5.16 5.54
C THR A 650 -8.93 -6.13 5.87
N THR A 651 -9.80 -5.78 6.82
CA THR A 651 -10.94 -6.61 7.25
C THR A 651 -12.26 -6.25 6.56
N LYS A 652 -12.57 -4.97 6.35
CA LYS A 652 -13.84 -4.50 5.78
C LYS A 652 -13.81 -4.39 4.25
N LEU A 653 -12.64 -4.07 3.66
CA LEU A 653 -12.37 -4.14 2.22
C LEU A 653 -11.81 -5.51 1.81
N SER A 654 -12.41 -6.55 2.38
CA SER A 654 -12.14 -7.97 2.12
C SER A 654 -12.86 -8.49 0.88
N LEU A 655 -13.75 -7.71 0.27
CA LEU A 655 -14.50 -8.08 -0.92
C LEU A 655 -14.46 -6.96 -1.96
N LEU A 656 -14.16 -7.35 -3.20
CA LEU A 656 -14.30 -6.53 -4.41
C LEU A 656 -15.14 -7.34 -5.40
N GLU A 657 -16.19 -6.73 -5.93
CA GLU A 657 -17.04 -7.30 -6.98
C GLU A 657 -16.91 -6.49 -8.26
N LEU A 658 -16.82 -7.18 -9.39
CA LEU A 658 -16.65 -6.59 -10.72
C LEU A 658 -17.60 -7.27 -11.71
N SER A 659 -18.27 -6.48 -12.56
CA SER A 659 -18.90 -6.95 -13.80
C SER A 659 -18.64 -5.95 -14.92
N GLY A 660 -18.58 -6.41 -16.16
CA GLY A 660 -18.08 -5.60 -17.27
C GLY A 660 -18.88 -5.69 -18.56
N THR A 661 -18.71 -4.69 -19.42
CA THR A 661 -19.26 -4.68 -20.79
C THR A 661 -18.22 -4.13 -21.76
N VAL A 662 -18.12 -4.71 -22.96
CA VAL A 662 -17.25 -4.18 -24.03
C VAL A 662 -17.83 -4.49 -25.41
N VAL A 663 -17.73 -3.53 -26.34
CA VAL A 663 -18.11 -3.74 -27.74
C VAL A 663 -17.04 -4.59 -28.41
N ILE A 664 -17.46 -5.67 -29.05
CA ILE A 664 -16.57 -6.58 -29.78
C ILE A 664 -16.42 -6.04 -31.21
N PRO A 665 -15.19 -5.94 -31.76
CA PRO A 665 -14.99 -5.57 -33.15
C PRO A 665 -15.68 -6.52 -34.14
N ALA A 666 -15.78 -6.05 -35.39
CA ALA A 666 -16.19 -6.89 -36.51
C ALA A 666 -15.28 -8.14 -36.62
N PRO A 667 -15.81 -9.31 -37.04
CA PRO A 667 -15.04 -10.55 -37.14
C PRO A 667 -13.75 -10.36 -37.96
N GLY A 668 -12.61 -10.82 -37.42
CA GLY A 668 -11.28 -10.62 -37.99
C GLY A 668 -10.51 -9.44 -37.39
N ALA A 669 -11.16 -8.53 -36.66
CA ALA A 669 -10.54 -7.51 -35.81
C ALA A 669 -10.71 -7.81 -34.30
N ASP A 670 -11.32 -8.94 -33.96
CA ASP A 670 -11.64 -9.41 -32.62
C ASP A 670 -10.48 -10.13 -31.92
N ASN A 671 -9.23 -9.83 -32.29
CA ASN A 671 -8.04 -10.11 -31.48
C ASN A 671 -7.81 -9.06 -30.38
N LYS A 672 -8.58 -7.97 -30.39
CA LYS A 672 -8.51 -6.86 -29.43
C LYS A 672 -9.92 -6.45 -28.99
N LEU A 673 -10.04 -5.99 -27.75
CA LEU A 673 -11.26 -5.44 -27.16
C LEU A 673 -10.88 -4.09 -26.54
N ASP A 674 -11.49 -3.00 -27.01
CA ASP A 674 -11.14 -1.64 -26.60
C ASP A 674 -12.32 -0.91 -25.95
N ASN A 675 -12.04 0.02 -25.06
CA ASN A 675 -13.03 0.85 -24.35
C ASN A 675 -14.05 0.01 -23.54
N GLY A 676 -13.61 -1.13 -23.03
CA GLY A 676 -14.38 -1.91 -22.06
C GLY A 676 -14.63 -1.11 -20.79
N LYS A 677 -15.76 -1.37 -20.14
CA LYS A 677 -16.20 -0.72 -18.91
C LYS A 677 -16.31 -1.74 -17.79
N TRP A 678 -15.89 -1.36 -16.59
CA TRP A 678 -16.19 -2.05 -15.34
C TRP A 678 -17.22 -1.25 -14.55
N ASP A 679 -18.22 -1.93 -14.01
CA ASP A 679 -19.04 -1.47 -12.89
C ASP A 679 -18.76 -2.41 -11.70
N GLY A 680 -18.54 -1.88 -10.51
CA GLY A 680 -18.14 -2.70 -9.37
C GLY A 680 -18.53 -2.14 -8.01
N THR A 681 -18.35 -2.98 -6.98
CA THR A 681 -18.55 -2.61 -5.58
C THR A 681 -17.36 -3.08 -4.75
N LEU A 682 -16.87 -2.21 -3.86
CA LEU A 682 -15.76 -2.50 -2.95
C LEU A 682 -16.27 -2.40 -1.51
N GLY A 683 -15.88 -3.36 -0.68
CA GLY A 683 -16.17 -3.39 0.75
C GLY A 683 -17.36 -4.23 1.16
N SER A 684 -17.63 -4.24 2.45
CA SER A 684 -18.68 -5.02 3.09
C SER A 684 -19.33 -4.22 4.24
N GLY A 685 -20.62 -4.44 4.48
CA GLY A 685 -21.39 -3.72 5.49
C GLY A 685 -21.37 -2.19 5.27
N ILE A 686 -20.95 -1.45 6.29
CA ILE A 686 -21.08 0.02 6.34
C ILE A 686 -20.04 0.75 5.46
N LEU A 687 -18.92 0.10 5.10
CA LEU A 687 -17.89 0.67 4.20
C LEU A 687 -17.98 0.09 2.78
N LYS A 688 -19.20 -0.15 2.30
CA LYS A 688 -19.50 -0.69 0.98
C LYS A 688 -19.83 0.48 0.03
N GLY A 689 -19.16 0.53 -1.11
CA GLY A 689 -19.31 1.62 -2.08
C GLY A 689 -19.12 1.15 -3.52
N ASN A 690 -19.81 1.81 -4.46
CA ASN A 690 -19.71 1.49 -5.88
C ASN A 690 -18.59 2.30 -6.54
N PHE A 691 -17.97 1.74 -7.58
CA PHE A 691 -16.99 2.42 -8.41
C PHE A 691 -17.14 1.98 -9.87
N SER A 692 -16.64 2.83 -10.77
CA SER A 692 -16.52 2.57 -12.20
C SER A 692 -15.07 2.28 -12.60
N GLY A 693 -14.88 1.70 -13.77
CA GLY A 693 -13.56 1.45 -14.34
C GLY A 693 -13.62 1.26 -15.84
N THR A 694 -12.44 1.08 -16.43
CA THR A 694 -12.27 0.77 -17.86
C THR A 694 -11.30 -0.37 -18.04
N PHE A 695 -11.35 -1.03 -19.20
CA PHE A 695 -10.32 -1.97 -19.62
C PHE A 695 -10.13 -2.00 -21.13
N ASN A 696 -8.93 -2.42 -21.54
CA ASN A 696 -8.69 -2.95 -22.88
C ASN A 696 -8.15 -4.38 -22.72
N ALA A 697 -8.36 -5.25 -23.70
CA ALA A 697 -7.82 -6.60 -23.70
C ALA A 697 -7.26 -6.98 -25.07
N VAL A 698 -6.16 -7.73 -25.07
CA VAL A 698 -5.48 -8.21 -26.28
C VAL A 698 -5.28 -9.72 -26.16
N ARG A 699 -5.67 -10.46 -27.20
CA ARG A 699 -5.42 -11.91 -27.29
C ARG A 699 -3.91 -12.17 -27.39
N GLN A 700 -3.41 -13.12 -26.62
CA GLN A 700 -2.01 -13.57 -26.69
C GLN A 700 -1.81 -14.57 -27.84
#